data_AF-A0A9N9S7X7-F1
#
_entry.id   AF-A0A9N9S7X7-F1
#
_cell.length_a   1.000
_cell.length_b   1.000
_cell.length_c   1.000
_cell.angle_alpha   90.00
_cell.angle_beta   90.00
_cell.angle_gamma   90.00
#
_symmetry.space_group_name_H-M   'P 1'
#
loop_
_entity.id
_entity.type
_entity.pdbx_description
1 polymer ?
#
loop_
_entity_poly.entity_id
_entity_poly.type
_entity_poly.pdbx_seq_one_letter_code
_entity_poly.pdbx_strand_id
1 'polypeptide(L)'
;MSYFFSSFQTTKSQSFSNLKDAIAFLHRSEKKLFYNRTSSSYSKTLIIEEEELDENIDILFSNASFPHNSLWKPVVIAFKSLVGKKKCKIYWKNAENKYFVLEINSDKDENFADFCIYGVVNGLHRVKSDPKKKLTTVKLEDLSDRNKWNLLILAVKQNLPNVVQILLDYNFDINHEDYNCNNAMDSAWINYLNPKDDQNKYNSSKIMEFLLKANSKFPKTKLGFKAHKAPAKVRNALNLNKSLRDLMQAKSYDNLKKIIEENKPLHHFYDIKNKSILAHAYTTYNLEAIEALTLLELRFGGCEVIHDYYTKLADKDAVLIKDLNIKIGYRNPEGHINILLRKSRIGRNDGFSNDKWKSIHDAYQHLNSIPECSVILKIASMWKKLKIVFDFSHSSTSNIDPKTDEFTKGVVYDSGAVIIGAKYLMDEKYRLNVLGTLIHELYHCAMLVTFFNNYNPYPAGDSEAKAKYEIIFNRIKALCAKDKYFEVIIRNAFSKNNDKNEKSELIVRTLQILVQYSNDDRKIQSNKELLKDLFDYHEQKVLPACEEALLVLNKLNGKKIKFKELTASMKAKILHSMINFQGVETTFYDIFKHDPQKAKNVLNSLTIDDIRCFLFEDDQILEFFDSLEVDEIVERRLVDSSRGTLKCTLFPEVAADVEESKTFILADKAGAGKTAMMNKIAYDLKAANKSHFVAFIKLSDCYDILEQHQAKLSIIDIKALLIEIFKVKIDIEVAVLTYLYSASKIIFLFDGVDEIYPNLKDIFSKILKHLKENTKNQVWVSTRPHLVPQLKDQLQCKVYKLASLSKEEKDEFISTRIDKSAGSSHFTGLVKEIESSTERRVDNFYMIESIYQIFCSHKDILSINSSNFSEIFDKLIQLYANKVDQKLIPAKSIKGFNQEQVHQAVALENVSQKELAAMIQEMCIIKNWKAAQEKWLVDDIQRHGIITAECGEKSTEFILDFVHKIYAEYYVAQHILNFLYSPNYGIKKEEFEKVLNILRFIAGCKDEFKFIHKFLLSAAGSDDANDGIFETMKEVIFENMIDLQRDMNNNQYLNDFWAEIL
;
A
#
# COMPACT_ATOMS: atom_id res chain seq x y z
N MET A 1 -57.24 -49.00 -33.73
CA MET A 1 -56.47 -48.36 -34.82
C MET A 1 -56.89 -48.78 -36.23
N SER A 2 -57.77 -49.78 -36.43
CA SER A 2 -58.35 -50.11 -37.76
C SER A 2 -59.74 -49.49 -38.01
N TYR A 3 -60.04 -48.32 -37.44
CA TYR A 3 -61.35 -47.64 -37.62
C TYR A 3 -61.22 -46.15 -38.03
N PHE A 4 -60.03 -45.69 -38.42
CA PHE A 4 -59.77 -44.25 -38.68
C PHE A 4 -59.28 -43.94 -40.11
N PHE A 5 -59.25 -44.92 -41.02
CA PHE A 5 -58.74 -44.74 -42.40
C PHE A 5 -59.83 -44.96 -43.47
N SER A 6 -60.94 -44.24 -43.38
CA SER A 6 -61.96 -44.26 -44.44
C SER A 6 -62.67 -42.91 -44.63
N SER A 7 -61.90 -41.84 -44.86
CA SER A 7 -62.41 -40.61 -45.47
C SER A 7 -61.25 -39.71 -45.86
N PHE A 8 -60.96 -39.64 -47.16
CA PHE A 8 -60.51 -38.46 -47.94
C PHE A 8 -59.76 -38.94 -49.19
N GLN A 9 -60.51 -39.06 -50.30
CA GLN A 9 -59.96 -39.06 -51.64
C GLN A 9 -60.39 -37.76 -52.36
N THR A 10 -59.49 -37.30 -53.24
CA THR A 10 -59.61 -36.29 -54.31
C THR A 10 -59.20 -34.84 -54.00
N THR A 11 -58.09 -34.40 -54.63
CA THR A 11 -58.03 -33.19 -55.47
C THR A 11 -56.80 -33.20 -56.40
N LYS A 12 -56.98 -32.60 -57.59
CA LYS A 12 -56.16 -32.65 -58.82
C LYS A 12 -54.76 -32.02 -58.69
N SER A 13 -53.78 -32.55 -59.43
CA SER A 13 -52.44 -31.96 -59.60
C SER A 13 -52.39 -30.92 -60.74
N GLN A 14 -51.81 -29.74 -60.50
CA GLN A 14 -51.34 -28.81 -61.53
C GLN A 14 -49.81 -28.70 -61.48
N SER A 15 -49.16 -28.58 -62.64
CA SER A 15 -47.70 -28.44 -62.76
C SER A 15 -47.30 -27.05 -63.24
N PHE A 16 -46.32 -26.42 -62.58
CA PHE A 16 -45.73 -25.14 -62.97
C PHE A 16 -44.36 -25.37 -63.62
N SER A 17 -44.06 -24.63 -64.69
CA SER A 17 -42.83 -24.79 -65.48
C SER A 17 -41.63 -24.00 -64.94
N ASN A 18 -41.83 -23.04 -64.03
CA ASN A 18 -40.73 -22.35 -63.35
C ASN A 18 -41.11 -21.92 -61.92
N LEU A 19 -40.07 -21.63 -61.11
CA LEU A 19 -40.17 -21.36 -59.67
C LEU A 19 -40.89 -20.03 -59.35
N LYS A 20 -40.86 -19.05 -60.26
CA LYS A 20 -41.43 -17.71 -60.04
C LYS A 20 -42.96 -17.75 -60.08
N ASP A 21 -43.52 -18.56 -60.98
CA ASP A 21 -44.97 -18.75 -61.13
C ASP A 21 -45.57 -19.59 -59.98
N ALA A 22 -44.79 -20.55 -59.47
CA ALA A 22 -45.16 -21.32 -58.27
C ALA A 22 -45.20 -20.45 -57.01
N ILE A 23 -44.27 -19.51 -56.85
CA ILE A 23 -44.21 -18.60 -55.70
C ILE A 23 -45.34 -17.55 -55.76
N ALA A 24 -45.68 -17.03 -56.94
CA ALA A 24 -46.80 -16.10 -57.12
C ALA A 24 -48.17 -16.75 -56.84
N PHE A 25 -48.32 -18.05 -57.14
CA PHE A 25 -49.51 -18.83 -56.82
C PHE A 25 -49.65 -19.12 -55.31
N LEU A 26 -48.54 -19.41 -54.62
CA LEU A 26 -48.50 -19.64 -53.17
C LEU A 26 -48.82 -18.38 -52.35
N HIS A 27 -48.41 -17.19 -52.82
CA HIS A 27 -48.74 -15.94 -52.13
C HIS A 27 -50.23 -15.54 -52.18
N ARG A 28 -51.04 -16.18 -53.04
CA ARG A 28 -52.48 -15.86 -53.21
C ARG A 28 -53.43 -16.91 -52.67
N SER A 29 -52.95 -18.03 -52.15
CA SER A 29 -53.83 -19.12 -51.70
C SER A 29 -53.51 -19.55 -50.27
N GLU A 30 -54.46 -19.33 -49.34
CA GLU A 30 -54.38 -19.77 -47.93
C GLU A 30 -54.61 -21.30 -47.78
N LYS A 31 -53.93 -22.14 -48.57
CA LYS A 31 -54.00 -23.60 -48.41
C LYS A 31 -52.65 -24.30 -48.57
N LYS A 32 -52.42 -25.25 -47.65
CA LYS A 32 -51.23 -26.10 -47.48
C LYS A 32 -51.05 -27.07 -48.68
N LEU A 33 -49.79 -27.35 -49.05
CA LEU A 33 -49.43 -28.24 -50.17
C LEU A 33 -48.43 -29.31 -49.69
N PHE A 34 -48.74 -30.59 -49.91
CA PHE A 34 -47.81 -31.71 -49.73
C PHE A 34 -47.13 -32.03 -51.05
N TYR A 35 -45.79 -32.05 -51.05
CA TYR A 35 -44.99 -32.43 -52.23
C TYR A 35 -44.46 -33.85 -52.08
N ASN A 36 -44.85 -34.74 -52.99
CA ASN A 36 -44.30 -36.10 -53.09
C ASN A 36 -43.74 -36.30 -54.50
N ARG A 37 -42.47 -36.68 -54.61
CA ARG A 37 -41.85 -37.03 -55.89
C ARG A 37 -41.28 -38.44 -55.79
N THR A 38 -41.92 -39.37 -56.48
CA THR A 38 -41.49 -40.76 -56.61
C THR A 38 -40.61 -40.93 -57.84
N SER A 39 -39.36 -41.34 -57.62
CA SER A 39 -38.62 -42.20 -58.55
C SER A 39 -37.53 -42.98 -57.81
N SER A 40 -37.74 -44.30 -57.79
CA SER A 40 -36.87 -45.43 -57.41
C SER A 40 -35.66 -45.22 -56.47
N SER A 41 -35.73 -45.96 -55.36
CA SER A 41 -34.72 -46.26 -54.32
C SER A 41 -34.45 -45.16 -53.29
N TYR A 42 -34.85 -45.46 -52.04
CA TYR A 42 -34.87 -44.64 -50.82
C TYR A 42 -36.04 -43.64 -50.71
N SER A 43 -37.14 -44.10 -50.09
CA SER A 43 -38.16 -43.23 -49.52
C SER A 43 -37.54 -42.38 -48.41
N LYS A 44 -37.64 -41.05 -48.51
CA LYS A 44 -37.23 -40.10 -47.48
C LYS A 44 -38.48 -39.41 -46.95
N THR A 45 -38.77 -39.60 -45.66
CA THR A 45 -39.88 -38.93 -44.98
C THR A 45 -39.29 -37.87 -44.05
N LEU A 46 -39.56 -36.60 -44.35
CA LEU A 46 -39.39 -35.49 -43.40
C LEU A 46 -40.75 -35.34 -42.70
N ILE A 47 -40.77 -35.51 -41.38
CA ILE A 47 -41.98 -35.28 -40.57
C ILE A 47 -41.80 -33.90 -39.91
N ILE A 48 -42.73 -32.98 -40.20
CA ILE A 48 -42.89 -31.73 -39.48
C ILE A 48 -44.24 -31.87 -38.77
N GLU A 49 -44.23 -31.96 -37.45
CA GLU A 49 -45.44 -31.92 -36.63
C GLU A 49 -45.65 -30.47 -36.19
N GLU A 50 -46.87 -29.97 -36.37
CA GLU A 50 -47.30 -28.65 -35.94
C GLU A 50 -48.39 -28.90 -34.89
N GLU A 51 -48.03 -28.89 -33.60
CA GLU A 51 -49.01 -28.78 -32.51
C GLU A 51 -49.24 -27.30 -32.18
N GLU A 52 -50.49 -26.94 -31.95
CA GLU A 52 -50.94 -25.57 -31.66
C GLU A 52 -50.35 -25.03 -30.36
N LEU A 53 -49.17 -24.42 -30.44
CA LEU A 53 -48.67 -23.43 -29.49
C LEU A 53 -47.87 -22.37 -30.25
N ASP A 54 -48.20 -21.10 -30.04
CA ASP A 54 -47.54 -19.95 -30.66
C ASP A 54 -46.00 -20.04 -30.63
N GLU A 55 -45.40 -19.71 -31.77
CA GLU A 55 -43.97 -19.41 -32.03
C GLU A 55 -42.89 -20.53 -31.97
N ASN A 56 -43.19 -21.84 -31.99
CA ASN A 56 -42.14 -22.88 -32.07
C ASN A 56 -42.32 -23.87 -33.24
N ILE A 57 -41.21 -24.24 -33.90
CA ILE A 57 -41.16 -25.29 -34.94
C ILE A 57 -40.21 -26.39 -34.46
N ASP A 58 -40.69 -27.63 -34.47
CA ASP A 58 -39.88 -28.83 -34.19
C ASP A 58 -39.49 -29.53 -35.50
N ILE A 59 -38.19 -29.81 -35.67
CA ILE A 59 -37.67 -30.54 -36.85
C ILE A 59 -37.03 -31.85 -36.39
N LEU A 60 -37.49 -32.96 -36.97
CA LEU A 60 -37.11 -34.32 -36.59
C LEU A 60 -36.37 -35.03 -37.74
N PHE A 61 -35.14 -35.51 -37.48
CA PHE A 61 -34.39 -36.34 -38.44
C PHE A 61 -34.36 -37.80 -37.98
N SER A 62 -34.77 -38.73 -38.84
CA SER A 62 -34.66 -40.18 -38.61
C SER A 62 -33.53 -40.81 -39.46
N ASN A 63 -32.86 -41.81 -38.89
CA ASN A 63 -31.65 -42.43 -39.43
C ASN A 63 -31.88 -43.16 -40.77
N ALA A 64 -31.10 -42.79 -41.78
CA ALA A 64 -30.57 -43.72 -42.77
C ALA A 64 -29.09 -43.38 -42.99
N SER A 65 -28.24 -44.39 -43.13
CA SER A 65 -26.79 -44.24 -43.35
C SER A 65 -26.50 -43.42 -44.61
N PHE A 66 -25.84 -42.26 -44.45
CA PHE A 66 -25.45 -41.38 -45.56
C PHE A 66 -23.93 -41.39 -45.78
N PRO A 67 -23.43 -41.39 -47.04
CA PRO A 67 -22.02 -41.19 -47.34
C PRO A 67 -21.58 -39.74 -47.11
N HIS A 68 -20.29 -39.58 -46.76
CA HIS A 68 -19.63 -38.42 -46.14
C HIS A 68 -19.78 -37.02 -46.79
N ASN A 69 -20.39 -36.84 -47.97
CA ASN A 69 -20.46 -35.55 -48.67
C ASN A 69 -21.87 -35.05 -49.03
N SER A 70 -22.95 -35.79 -48.74
CA SER A 70 -24.31 -35.39 -49.13
C SER A 70 -25.15 -34.70 -48.03
N LEU A 71 -24.58 -34.48 -46.85
CA LEU A 71 -25.26 -33.89 -45.68
C LEU A 71 -25.60 -32.40 -45.84
N TRP A 72 -24.87 -31.65 -46.67
CA TRP A 72 -24.91 -30.20 -46.65
C TRP A 72 -26.18 -29.59 -47.26
N LYS A 73 -26.76 -30.20 -48.30
CA LYS A 73 -27.85 -29.58 -49.07
C LYS A 73 -29.20 -29.55 -48.33
N PRO A 74 -29.69 -30.67 -47.75
CA PRO A 74 -30.97 -30.68 -47.04
C PRO A 74 -30.92 -29.89 -45.72
N VAL A 75 -29.77 -29.94 -45.04
CA VAL A 75 -29.51 -29.24 -43.78
C VAL A 75 -29.48 -27.72 -44.02
N VAL A 76 -28.77 -27.24 -45.05
CA VAL A 76 -28.77 -25.82 -45.42
C VAL A 76 -30.13 -25.33 -45.91
N ILE A 77 -30.94 -26.18 -46.56
CA ILE A 77 -32.31 -25.82 -46.98
C ILE A 77 -33.26 -25.71 -45.78
N ALA A 78 -33.21 -26.66 -44.83
CA ALA A 78 -33.98 -26.60 -43.59
C ALA A 78 -33.57 -25.43 -42.67
N PHE A 79 -32.29 -25.04 -42.70
CA PHE A 79 -31.80 -23.90 -41.92
C PHE A 79 -32.11 -22.55 -42.55
N LYS A 80 -32.16 -22.44 -43.89
CA LYS A 80 -32.63 -21.23 -44.56
C LYS A 80 -34.10 -20.90 -44.28
N SER A 81 -34.92 -21.91 -43.96
CA SER A 81 -36.32 -21.71 -43.54
C SER A 81 -36.50 -21.29 -42.08
N LEU A 82 -35.42 -21.27 -41.27
CA LEU A 82 -35.45 -20.90 -39.85
C LEU A 82 -35.00 -19.45 -39.59
N VAL A 83 -34.58 -18.72 -40.63
CA VAL A 83 -34.22 -17.30 -40.55
C VAL A 83 -35.43 -16.47 -40.11
N GLY A 84 -35.30 -15.71 -39.02
CA GLY A 84 -36.35 -14.84 -38.46
C GLY A 84 -37.20 -15.42 -37.31
N LYS A 85 -36.83 -16.58 -36.74
CA LYS A 85 -37.56 -17.21 -35.61
C LYS A 85 -36.81 -17.02 -34.28
N LYS A 86 -37.53 -16.58 -33.24
CA LYS A 86 -36.98 -16.21 -31.91
C LYS A 86 -36.53 -17.42 -31.07
N LYS A 87 -37.20 -18.56 -31.23
CA LYS A 87 -36.93 -19.81 -30.50
C LYS A 87 -36.98 -21.00 -31.45
N CYS A 88 -36.05 -21.92 -31.31
CA CYS A 88 -36.04 -23.17 -32.07
C CYS A 88 -35.50 -24.31 -31.22
N LYS A 89 -36.15 -25.48 -31.31
CA LYS A 89 -35.68 -26.74 -30.73
C LYS A 89 -35.38 -27.72 -31.84
N ILE A 90 -34.16 -28.24 -31.85
CA ILE A 90 -33.70 -29.21 -32.84
C ILE A 90 -33.56 -30.56 -32.15
N TYR A 91 -34.27 -31.55 -32.68
CA TYR A 91 -34.26 -32.92 -32.18
C TYR A 91 -33.48 -33.82 -33.13
N TRP A 92 -32.52 -34.59 -32.62
CA TRP A 92 -31.94 -35.68 -33.39
C TRP A 92 -31.77 -36.93 -32.55
N LYS A 93 -31.78 -38.07 -33.24
CA LYS A 93 -31.71 -39.39 -32.62
C LYS A 93 -30.35 -40.03 -32.92
N ASN A 94 -29.62 -40.49 -31.90
CA ASN A 94 -28.37 -41.21 -32.14
C ASN A 94 -28.63 -42.67 -32.59
N ALA A 95 -27.56 -43.41 -32.87
CA ALA A 95 -27.61 -44.82 -33.27
C ALA A 95 -28.24 -45.73 -32.19
N GLU A 96 -28.31 -45.28 -30.94
CA GLU A 96 -28.93 -45.98 -29.81
C GLU A 96 -30.38 -45.55 -29.56
N ASN A 97 -31.02 -44.87 -30.51
CA ASN A 97 -32.39 -44.37 -30.37
C ASN A 97 -32.63 -43.34 -29.24
N LYS A 98 -31.58 -42.70 -28.73
CA LYS A 98 -31.72 -41.60 -27.74
C LYS A 98 -31.89 -40.27 -28.46
N TYR A 99 -32.88 -39.49 -28.01
CA TYR A 99 -33.15 -38.14 -28.50
C TYR A 99 -32.24 -37.13 -27.80
N PHE A 100 -31.68 -36.22 -28.59
CA PHE A 100 -30.94 -35.06 -28.12
C PHE A 100 -31.69 -33.81 -28.57
N VAL A 101 -31.75 -32.82 -27.69
CA VAL A 101 -32.46 -31.55 -27.91
C VAL A 101 -31.44 -30.42 -27.84
N LEU A 102 -31.39 -29.60 -28.89
CA LEU A 102 -30.69 -28.32 -28.87
C LEU A 102 -31.73 -27.22 -28.89
N GLU A 103 -31.81 -26.44 -27.82
CA GLU A 103 -32.68 -25.28 -27.73
C GLU A 103 -31.87 -24.01 -28.00
N ILE A 104 -32.25 -23.25 -29.02
CA ILE A 104 -31.65 -21.97 -29.40
C ILE A 104 -32.69 -20.88 -29.13
N ASN A 105 -32.31 -19.90 -28.31
CA ASN A 105 -33.15 -18.78 -27.94
C ASN A 105 -32.41 -17.48 -28.30
N SER A 106 -32.84 -16.79 -29.35
CA SER A 106 -32.17 -15.59 -29.86
C SER A 106 -33.04 -14.35 -29.63
N ASP A 107 -32.99 -13.83 -28.40
CA ASP A 107 -33.60 -12.53 -28.08
C ASP A 107 -32.77 -11.34 -28.63
N LYS A 108 -31.64 -11.60 -29.33
CA LYS A 108 -30.76 -10.60 -29.92
C LYS A 108 -30.28 -11.02 -31.31
N ASP A 109 -30.82 -10.33 -32.32
CA ASP A 109 -30.32 -10.17 -33.69
C ASP A 109 -30.34 -11.38 -34.65
N GLU A 110 -30.83 -11.18 -35.88
CA GLU A 110 -31.04 -12.22 -36.91
C GLU A 110 -29.74 -12.91 -37.35
N ASN A 111 -28.59 -12.23 -37.19
CA ASN A 111 -27.27 -12.76 -37.55
C ASN A 111 -26.65 -13.67 -36.47
N PHE A 112 -27.16 -13.64 -35.23
CA PHE A 112 -26.65 -14.44 -34.11
C PHE A 112 -27.13 -15.90 -34.18
N ALA A 113 -28.30 -16.14 -34.79
CA ALA A 113 -28.85 -17.48 -34.98
C ALA A 113 -28.02 -18.31 -35.99
N ASP A 114 -27.66 -17.72 -37.14
CA ASP A 114 -26.76 -18.34 -38.14
C ASP A 114 -25.39 -18.72 -37.52
N PHE A 115 -24.96 -17.96 -36.51
CA PHE A 115 -23.69 -18.08 -35.82
C PHE A 115 -23.67 -19.22 -34.77
N CYS A 116 -24.70 -19.36 -33.94
CA CYS A 116 -24.82 -20.48 -32.98
C CYS A 116 -24.85 -21.85 -33.70
N ILE A 117 -25.45 -21.90 -34.89
CA ILE A 117 -25.64 -23.12 -35.67
C ILE A 117 -24.29 -23.68 -36.18
N TYR A 118 -23.32 -22.83 -36.54
CA TYR A 118 -22.02 -23.28 -37.07
C TYR A 118 -21.07 -23.81 -35.98
N GLY A 119 -21.15 -23.26 -34.76
CA GLY A 119 -20.37 -23.71 -33.60
C GLY A 119 -20.80 -25.08 -33.09
N VAL A 120 -22.11 -25.33 -33.05
CA VAL A 120 -22.69 -26.59 -32.55
C VAL A 120 -22.41 -27.76 -33.50
N VAL A 121 -22.49 -27.56 -34.82
CA VAL A 121 -22.23 -28.62 -35.81
C VAL A 121 -20.78 -29.13 -35.76
N ASN A 122 -19.81 -28.26 -35.48
CA ASN A 122 -18.40 -28.66 -35.34
C ASN A 122 -18.10 -29.32 -33.98
N GLY A 123 -18.77 -28.90 -32.91
CA GLY A 123 -18.68 -29.56 -31.59
C GLY A 123 -19.18 -31.01 -31.64
N LEU A 124 -20.30 -31.24 -32.34
CA LEU A 124 -20.90 -32.57 -32.49
C LEU A 124 -20.02 -33.55 -33.29
N HIS A 125 -19.16 -33.06 -34.18
CA HIS A 125 -18.27 -33.91 -34.97
C HIS A 125 -17.12 -34.53 -34.16
N ARG A 126 -16.79 -33.97 -32.98
CA ARG A 126 -15.67 -34.41 -32.11
C ARG A 126 -16.08 -35.26 -30.90
N VAL A 127 -17.38 -35.29 -30.54
CA VAL A 127 -17.88 -36.06 -29.38
C VAL A 127 -17.98 -37.57 -29.67
N LYS A 128 -17.77 -38.02 -30.92
CA LYS A 128 -17.85 -39.44 -31.32
C LYS A 128 -16.79 -40.38 -30.71
N SER A 129 -15.81 -39.89 -29.94
CA SER A 129 -14.67 -40.72 -29.50
C SER A 129 -14.68 -41.17 -28.02
N ASP A 130 -15.74 -40.91 -27.24
CA ASP A 130 -15.82 -41.42 -25.86
C ASP A 130 -17.25 -41.84 -25.48
N PRO A 131 -17.58 -43.15 -25.53
CA PRO A 131 -18.94 -43.65 -25.31
C PRO A 131 -19.37 -43.73 -23.83
N LYS A 132 -18.55 -43.32 -22.85
CA LYS A 132 -18.86 -43.55 -21.42
C LYS A 132 -19.33 -42.32 -20.61
N LYS A 133 -19.42 -41.12 -21.20
CA LYS A 133 -19.97 -39.95 -20.48
C LYS A 133 -21.41 -39.66 -20.88
N LYS A 134 -22.36 -39.85 -19.93
CA LYS A 134 -23.70 -39.25 -20.00
C LYS A 134 -23.55 -37.73 -20.02
N LEU A 135 -23.99 -37.11 -21.10
CA LEU A 135 -24.03 -35.65 -21.26
C LEU A 135 -25.46 -35.17 -21.07
N THR A 136 -25.69 -34.41 -20.00
CA THR A 136 -26.88 -33.57 -19.84
C THR A 136 -26.42 -32.12 -20.04
N THR A 137 -26.82 -31.54 -21.16
CA THR A 137 -26.65 -30.12 -21.54
C THR A 137 -25.19 -29.68 -21.76
N VAL A 138 -24.77 -29.53 -23.01
CA VAL A 138 -23.48 -28.89 -23.36
C VAL A 138 -23.74 -27.40 -23.51
N LYS A 139 -23.27 -26.57 -22.58
CA LYS A 139 -23.22 -25.12 -22.78
C LYS A 139 -22.12 -24.80 -23.78
N LEU A 140 -22.27 -23.76 -24.60
CA LEU A 140 -21.24 -23.31 -25.54
C LEU A 140 -19.91 -22.97 -24.81
N GLU A 141 -20.02 -22.59 -23.53
CA GLU A 141 -18.95 -22.42 -22.56
C GLU A 141 -18.08 -23.70 -22.39
N ASP A 142 -18.71 -24.88 -22.35
CA ASP A 142 -18.03 -26.18 -22.13
C ASP A 142 -17.15 -26.61 -23.32
N LEU A 143 -17.45 -26.13 -24.53
CA LEU A 143 -16.61 -26.33 -25.73
C LEU A 143 -15.37 -25.43 -25.72
N SER A 144 -15.43 -24.29 -25.02
CA SER A 144 -14.30 -23.38 -24.84
C SER A 144 -13.30 -23.90 -23.80
N ASP A 145 -13.75 -24.64 -22.78
CA ASP A 145 -12.95 -25.05 -21.62
C ASP A 145 -11.84 -26.06 -21.93
N ARG A 146 -12.09 -27.05 -22.79
CA ARG A 146 -11.09 -28.11 -23.05
C ARG A 146 -9.86 -27.62 -23.80
N ASN A 147 -9.97 -26.55 -24.60
CA ASN A 147 -8.85 -25.99 -25.36
C ASN A 147 -8.56 -24.50 -25.07
N LYS A 148 -9.27 -23.87 -24.12
CA LYS A 148 -9.23 -22.43 -23.86
C LYS A 148 -9.35 -21.63 -25.15
N TRP A 149 -10.18 -22.08 -26.09
CA TRP A 149 -10.40 -21.33 -27.33
C TRP A 149 -11.59 -20.42 -27.13
N ASN A 150 -11.38 -19.11 -27.22
CA ASN A 150 -12.50 -18.21 -27.43
C ASN A 150 -12.99 -18.33 -28.89
N LEU A 151 -14.20 -17.81 -29.14
CA LEU A 151 -14.84 -17.88 -30.45
C LEU A 151 -14.02 -17.20 -31.55
N LEU A 152 -13.24 -16.17 -31.18
CA LEU A 152 -12.34 -15.47 -32.10
C LEU A 152 -11.21 -16.38 -32.61
N ILE A 153 -10.50 -17.08 -31.72
CA ILE A 153 -9.45 -18.05 -32.12
C ILE A 153 -10.03 -19.14 -33.01
N LEU A 154 -11.23 -19.63 -32.70
CA LEU A 154 -11.92 -20.63 -33.53
C LEU A 154 -12.22 -20.10 -34.94
N ALA A 155 -12.80 -18.90 -35.05
CA ALA A 155 -13.09 -18.27 -36.34
C ALA A 155 -11.82 -18.04 -37.16
N VAL A 156 -10.72 -17.65 -36.50
CA VAL A 156 -9.41 -17.51 -37.14
C VAL A 156 -8.85 -18.85 -37.63
N LYS A 157 -8.91 -19.90 -36.81
CA LYS A 157 -8.42 -21.24 -37.17
C LYS A 157 -9.19 -21.83 -38.35
N GLN A 158 -10.49 -21.52 -38.46
CA GLN A 158 -11.33 -21.88 -39.62
C GLN A 158 -11.18 -20.92 -40.80
N ASN A 159 -10.37 -19.86 -40.65
CA ASN A 159 -10.03 -18.90 -41.69
C ASN A 159 -11.25 -18.17 -42.28
N LEU A 160 -12.14 -17.71 -41.39
CA LEU A 160 -13.41 -17.05 -41.70
C LEU A 160 -13.33 -15.52 -41.46
N PRO A 161 -12.84 -14.71 -42.42
CA PRO A 161 -12.59 -13.28 -42.21
C PRO A 161 -13.83 -12.48 -41.81
N ASN A 162 -15.00 -12.80 -42.37
CA ASN A 162 -16.24 -12.08 -42.06
C ASN A 162 -16.68 -12.31 -40.61
N VAL A 163 -16.53 -13.54 -40.11
CA VAL A 163 -16.86 -13.89 -38.72
C VAL A 163 -15.87 -13.23 -37.76
N VAL A 164 -14.58 -13.22 -38.11
CA VAL A 164 -13.56 -12.51 -37.33
C VAL A 164 -13.92 -11.02 -37.20
N GLN A 165 -14.28 -10.35 -38.30
CA GLN A 165 -14.67 -8.94 -38.25
C GLN A 165 -15.86 -8.71 -37.29
N ILE A 166 -16.92 -9.51 -37.41
CA ILE A 166 -18.10 -9.42 -36.54
C ILE A 166 -17.68 -9.60 -35.07
N LEU A 167 -16.86 -10.61 -34.75
CA LEU A 167 -16.41 -10.84 -33.38
C LEU A 167 -15.54 -9.70 -32.83
N LEU A 168 -14.77 -9.02 -33.68
CA LEU A 168 -14.03 -7.83 -33.29
C LEU A 168 -14.97 -6.64 -33.04
N ASP A 169 -16.03 -6.49 -33.84
CA ASP A 169 -17.05 -5.45 -33.63
C ASP A 169 -17.82 -5.64 -32.31
N TYR A 170 -17.91 -6.88 -31.81
CA TYR A 170 -18.43 -7.21 -30.47
C TYR A 170 -17.38 -7.18 -29.34
N ASN A 171 -16.20 -6.61 -29.59
CA ASN A 171 -15.14 -6.37 -28.60
C ASN A 171 -14.66 -7.65 -27.87
N PHE A 172 -14.58 -8.78 -28.58
CA PHE A 172 -13.98 -10.00 -28.04
C PHE A 172 -12.50 -9.78 -27.68
N ASP A 173 -12.02 -10.45 -26.61
CA ASP A 173 -10.60 -10.39 -26.25
C ASP A 173 -9.73 -10.95 -27.38
N ILE A 174 -9.10 -10.00 -28.08
CA ILE A 174 -8.27 -10.23 -29.26
C ILE A 174 -6.93 -10.88 -28.93
N ASN A 175 -6.49 -10.77 -27.67
CA ASN A 175 -5.20 -11.26 -27.19
C ASN A 175 -5.35 -12.48 -26.27
N HIS A 176 -6.57 -13.02 -26.12
CA HIS A 176 -6.83 -14.30 -25.46
C HIS A 176 -5.89 -15.37 -26.04
N GLU A 177 -5.29 -16.17 -25.18
CA GLU A 177 -4.34 -17.21 -25.57
C GLU A 177 -4.94 -18.61 -25.36
N ASP A 178 -4.72 -19.50 -26.33
CA ASP A 178 -5.04 -20.93 -26.17
C ASP A 178 -4.02 -21.66 -25.29
N TYR A 179 -4.20 -22.98 -25.06
CA TYR A 179 -3.23 -23.78 -24.28
C TYR A 179 -1.80 -23.81 -24.83
N ASN A 180 -1.61 -23.52 -26.12
CA ASN A 180 -0.27 -23.41 -26.71
C ASN A 180 0.32 -22.00 -26.55
N CYS A 181 -0.39 -21.16 -25.79
CA CYS A 181 -0.14 -19.74 -25.67
C CYS A 181 -0.17 -19.07 -27.05
N ASN A 182 -1.09 -19.47 -27.94
CA ASN A 182 -1.28 -18.80 -29.24
C ASN A 182 -2.56 -17.96 -29.17
N ASN A 183 -2.45 -16.69 -29.56
CA ASN A 183 -3.62 -15.83 -29.70
C ASN A 183 -4.25 -15.92 -31.11
N ALA A 184 -5.24 -15.07 -31.37
CA ALA A 184 -5.88 -14.96 -32.67
C ALA A 184 -4.87 -14.62 -33.78
N MET A 185 -3.94 -13.69 -33.55
CA MET A 185 -2.93 -13.32 -34.54
C MET A 185 -1.95 -14.47 -34.84
N ASP A 186 -1.51 -15.19 -33.81
CA ASP A 186 -0.66 -16.37 -33.94
C ASP A 186 -1.32 -17.44 -34.82
N SER A 187 -2.62 -17.68 -34.59
CA SER A 187 -3.40 -18.64 -35.37
C SER A 187 -3.57 -18.21 -36.83
N ALA A 188 -3.80 -16.91 -37.08
CA ALA A 188 -3.90 -16.36 -38.44
C ALA A 188 -2.56 -16.48 -39.17
N TRP A 189 -1.46 -16.26 -38.46
CA TRP A 189 -0.11 -16.39 -39.00
C TRP A 189 0.24 -17.84 -39.37
N ILE A 190 -0.13 -18.82 -38.53
CA ILE A 190 0.09 -20.25 -38.82
C ILE A 190 -0.66 -20.65 -40.09
N ASN A 191 -1.91 -20.21 -40.26
CA ASN A 191 -2.69 -20.47 -41.48
C ASN A 191 -2.08 -19.77 -42.71
N TYR A 192 -1.55 -18.56 -42.54
CA TYR A 192 -0.87 -17.83 -43.61
C TYR A 192 0.43 -18.52 -44.08
N LEU A 193 1.19 -19.11 -43.16
CA LEU A 193 2.43 -19.84 -43.48
C LEU A 193 2.16 -21.20 -44.11
N ASN A 194 1.08 -21.88 -43.73
CA ASN A 194 0.70 -23.20 -44.22
C ASN A 194 -0.68 -23.16 -44.91
N PRO A 195 -0.84 -22.37 -45.97
CA PRO A 195 -2.14 -22.21 -46.61
C PRO A 195 -2.53 -23.50 -47.33
N LYS A 196 -3.81 -23.89 -47.21
CA LYS A 196 -4.35 -25.03 -47.96
C LYS A 196 -4.47 -24.73 -49.46
N ASP A 197 -4.72 -23.46 -49.79
CA ASP A 197 -4.87 -22.92 -51.14
C ASP A 197 -4.67 -21.39 -51.11
N ASP A 198 -4.66 -20.72 -52.27
CA ASP A 198 -4.46 -19.28 -52.36
C ASP A 198 -5.57 -18.47 -51.67
N GLN A 199 -6.81 -18.96 -51.70
CA GLN A 199 -7.94 -18.34 -51.00
C GLN A 199 -7.72 -18.37 -49.48
N ASN A 200 -7.15 -19.46 -48.97
CA ASN A 200 -6.81 -19.65 -47.58
C ASN A 200 -5.74 -18.63 -47.16
N LYS A 201 -4.68 -18.49 -47.96
CA LYS A 201 -3.64 -17.49 -47.74
C LYS A 201 -4.20 -16.06 -47.75
N TYR A 202 -5.08 -15.75 -48.70
CA TYR A 202 -5.75 -14.46 -48.82
C TYR A 202 -6.62 -14.16 -47.58
N ASN A 203 -7.47 -15.11 -47.18
CA ASN A 203 -8.33 -14.97 -46.01
C ASN A 203 -7.51 -14.76 -44.73
N SER A 204 -6.41 -15.49 -44.55
CA SER A 204 -5.55 -15.33 -43.38
C SER A 204 -4.86 -13.97 -43.38
N SER A 205 -4.42 -13.48 -44.54
CA SER A 205 -3.91 -12.11 -44.68
C SER A 205 -4.96 -11.05 -44.32
N LYS A 206 -6.22 -11.26 -44.71
CA LYS A 206 -7.34 -10.35 -44.41
C LYS A 206 -7.71 -10.38 -42.92
N ILE A 207 -7.69 -11.55 -42.30
CA ILE A 207 -7.86 -11.73 -40.85
C ILE A 207 -6.76 -11.00 -40.08
N MET A 208 -5.49 -11.16 -40.46
CA MET A 208 -4.38 -10.45 -39.82
C MET A 208 -4.55 -8.92 -39.91
N GLU A 209 -5.06 -8.40 -41.02
CA GLU A 209 -5.38 -6.98 -41.16
C GLU A 209 -6.47 -6.54 -40.18
N PHE A 210 -7.56 -7.30 -40.07
CA PHE A 210 -8.63 -7.02 -39.11
C PHE A 210 -8.12 -7.04 -37.67
N LEU A 211 -7.31 -8.05 -37.32
CA LEU A 211 -6.73 -8.17 -36.00
C LEU A 211 -5.78 -7.00 -35.68
N LEU A 212 -4.96 -6.55 -36.64
CA LEU A 212 -4.09 -5.37 -36.46
C LEU A 212 -4.89 -4.09 -36.26
N LYS A 213 -5.96 -3.88 -37.04
CA LYS A 213 -6.84 -2.70 -36.89
C LYS A 213 -7.52 -2.67 -35.52
N ALA A 214 -7.78 -3.84 -34.94
CA ALA A 214 -8.34 -3.99 -33.61
C ALA A 214 -7.26 -4.10 -32.50
N ASN A 215 -6.03 -3.61 -32.74
CA ASN A 215 -4.93 -3.57 -31.76
C ASN A 215 -4.46 -4.95 -31.24
N SER A 216 -4.48 -6.00 -32.06
CA SER A 216 -3.87 -7.29 -31.70
C SER A 216 -2.35 -7.20 -31.63
N LYS A 217 -1.76 -8.02 -30.76
CA LYS A 217 -0.31 -8.29 -30.74
C LYS A 217 0.18 -8.89 -32.07
N PHE A 218 1.46 -8.70 -32.38
CA PHE A 218 2.11 -9.39 -33.49
C PHE A 218 2.30 -10.89 -33.18
N PRO A 219 2.42 -11.74 -34.22
CA PRO A 219 2.71 -13.15 -34.02
C PRO A 219 4.00 -13.35 -33.21
N LYS A 220 4.00 -14.31 -32.29
CA LYS A 220 5.16 -14.61 -31.45
C LYS A 220 6.32 -15.08 -32.34
N THR A 221 7.54 -14.59 -32.03
CA THR A 221 8.76 -14.93 -32.78
C THR A 221 9.05 -16.43 -32.83
N LYS A 222 8.66 -17.18 -31.78
CA LYS A 222 8.76 -18.65 -31.72
C LYS A 222 8.01 -19.37 -32.85
N LEU A 223 7.05 -18.71 -33.51
CA LEU A 223 6.32 -19.24 -34.66
C LEU A 223 7.01 -18.93 -36.01
N GLY A 224 8.30 -18.59 -35.99
CA GLY A 224 9.07 -18.27 -37.19
C GLY A 224 8.63 -16.97 -37.86
N PHE A 225 7.99 -16.05 -37.12
CA PHE A 225 7.57 -14.76 -37.64
C PHE A 225 8.79 -13.96 -38.13
N LYS A 226 8.86 -13.75 -39.46
CA LYS A 226 9.86 -12.91 -40.11
C LYS A 226 9.14 -11.78 -40.84
N ALA A 227 9.42 -10.54 -40.47
CA ALA A 227 8.73 -9.36 -41.00
C ALA A 227 8.67 -9.34 -42.54
N HIS A 228 9.77 -9.69 -43.24
CA HIS A 228 9.80 -9.70 -44.70
C HIS A 228 8.88 -10.74 -45.36
N LYS A 229 8.47 -11.79 -44.63
CA LYS A 229 7.52 -12.81 -45.10
C LYS A 229 6.06 -12.43 -44.81
N ALA A 230 5.81 -11.38 -44.05
CA ALA A 230 4.47 -10.98 -43.68
C ALA A 230 3.73 -10.25 -44.83
N PRO A 231 2.39 -10.30 -44.86
CA PRO A 231 1.59 -9.52 -45.80
C PRO A 231 1.97 -8.02 -45.78
N ALA A 232 1.84 -7.33 -46.91
CA ALA A 232 2.26 -5.94 -47.05
C ALA A 232 1.66 -5.02 -45.96
N LYS A 233 0.38 -5.22 -45.60
CA LYS A 233 -0.27 -4.44 -44.54
C LYS A 233 0.31 -4.68 -43.14
N VAL A 234 0.67 -5.94 -42.83
CA VAL A 234 1.36 -6.30 -41.58
C VAL A 234 2.77 -5.69 -41.54
N ARG A 235 3.47 -5.70 -42.68
CA ARG A 235 4.77 -5.01 -42.83
C ARG A 235 4.66 -3.51 -42.63
N ASN A 236 3.62 -2.88 -43.16
CA ASN A 236 3.40 -1.44 -42.99
C ASN A 236 3.15 -1.09 -41.51
N ALA A 237 2.36 -1.87 -40.78
CA ALA A 237 2.16 -1.69 -39.35
C ALA A 237 3.48 -1.85 -38.55
N LEU A 238 4.30 -2.84 -38.89
CA LEU A 238 5.63 -3.01 -38.29
C LEU A 238 6.56 -1.82 -38.59
N ASN A 239 6.53 -1.32 -39.82
CA ASN A 239 7.32 -0.17 -40.22
C ASN A 239 6.86 1.09 -39.50
N LEU A 240 5.55 1.29 -39.33
CA LEU A 240 5.00 2.38 -38.52
C LEU A 240 5.51 2.32 -37.08
N ASN A 241 5.46 1.14 -36.44
CA ASN A 241 5.96 0.95 -35.07
C ASN A 241 7.48 1.10 -34.96
N LYS A 242 8.21 0.82 -36.04
CA LYS A 242 9.63 1.15 -36.12
C LYS A 242 9.83 2.67 -36.20
N SER A 243 9.14 3.35 -37.11
CA SER A 243 9.22 4.81 -37.26
C SER A 243 8.86 5.55 -35.97
N LEU A 244 7.81 5.13 -35.24
CA LEU A 244 7.45 5.75 -33.97
C LEU A 244 8.57 5.59 -32.93
N ARG A 245 9.25 4.45 -32.88
CA ARG A 245 10.41 4.25 -31.98
C ARG A 245 11.63 5.04 -32.43
N ASP A 246 11.88 5.12 -33.73
CA ASP A 246 12.95 5.93 -34.29
C ASP A 246 12.72 7.42 -33.96
N LEU A 247 11.47 7.89 -34.00
CA LEU A 247 11.09 9.25 -33.58
C LEU A 247 11.26 9.48 -32.07
N MET A 248 10.92 8.49 -31.23
CA MET A 248 11.19 8.57 -29.79
C MET A 248 12.69 8.65 -29.49
N GLN A 249 13.50 7.83 -30.17
CA GLN A 249 14.96 7.84 -30.02
C GLN A 249 15.56 9.16 -30.52
N ALA A 250 15.03 9.71 -31.61
CA ALA A 250 15.40 11.01 -32.15
C ALA A 250 14.82 12.20 -31.35
N LYS A 251 14.08 11.95 -30.26
CA LYS A 251 13.38 12.97 -29.45
C LYS A 251 12.47 13.90 -30.26
N SER A 252 11.90 13.40 -31.36
CA SER A 252 11.04 14.18 -32.26
C SER A 252 9.56 14.02 -31.89
N TYR A 253 9.18 14.54 -30.72
CA TYR A 253 7.87 14.29 -30.11
C TYR A 253 6.69 14.92 -30.85
N ASP A 254 6.89 16.03 -31.56
CA ASP A 254 5.84 16.64 -32.39
C ASP A 254 5.47 15.75 -33.59
N ASN A 255 6.48 15.15 -34.23
CA ASN A 255 6.26 14.18 -35.30
C ASN A 255 5.67 12.88 -34.76
N LEU A 256 6.14 12.42 -33.59
CA LEU A 256 5.55 11.26 -32.90
C LEU A 256 4.05 11.49 -32.66
N LYS A 257 3.70 12.66 -32.13
CA LYS A 257 2.33 13.08 -31.88
C LYS A 257 1.50 13.12 -33.16
N LYS A 258 2.00 13.76 -34.20
CA LYS A 258 1.32 13.83 -35.51
C LYS A 258 1.01 12.45 -36.08
N ILE A 259 1.98 11.53 -36.06
CA ILE A 259 1.78 10.17 -36.58
C ILE A 259 0.76 9.40 -35.73
N ILE A 260 0.78 9.53 -34.40
CA ILE A 260 -0.21 8.89 -33.52
C ILE A 260 -1.60 9.45 -33.78
N GLU A 261 -1.73 10.77 -33.94
CA GLU A 261 -3.01 11.42 -34.25
C GLU A 261 -3.57 11.00 -35.61
N GLU A 262 -2.71 10.83 -36.62
CA GLU A 262 -3.07 10.30 -37.95
C GLU A 262 -3.49 8.82 -37.90
N ASN A 263 -3.11 8.08 -36.84
CA ASN A 263 -3.38 6.65 -36.66
C ASN A 263 -4.23 6.36 -35.40
N LYS A 264 -5.01 7.34 -34.94
CA LYS A 264 -5.79 7.34 -33.70
C LYS A 264 -6.67 6.12 -33.37
N PRO A 265 -7.24 5.32 -34.31
CA PRO A 265 -7.94 4.09 -33.90
C PRO A 265 -7.02 3.07 -33.19
N LEU A 266 -5.71 3.24 -33.25
CA LEU A 266 -4.75 2.36 -32.57
C LEU A 266 -4.40 2.91 -31.18
N HIS A 267 -4.93 2.27 -30.13
CA HIS A 267 -4.60 2.59 -28.73
C HIS A 267 -3.29 1.93 -28.28
N HIS A 268 -2.76 1.00 -29.08
CA HIS A 268 -1.53 0.26 -28.78
C HIS A 268 -0.67 0.12 -30.02
N PHE A 269 0.60 0.49 -29.91
CA PHE A 269 1.61 0.26 -30.95
C PHE A 269 2.61 -0.77 -30.44
N TYR A 270 2.45 -2.04 -30.84
CA TYR A 270 3.30 -3.13 -30.37
C TYR A 270 4.58 -3.28 -31.20
N ASP A 271 5.71 -3.59 -30.58
CA ASP A 271 6.88 -4.04 -31.32
C ASP A 271 6.83 -5.55 -31.64
N ILE A 272 7.87 -6.04 -32.31
CA ILE A 272 8.03 -7.47 -32.61
C ILE A 272 8.17 -8.37 -31.37
N LYS A 273 8.46 -7.78 -30.20
CA LYS A 273 8.48 -8.45 -28.89
C LYS A 273 7.14 -8.27 -28.16
N ASN A 274 6.14 -7.71 -28.82
CA ASN A 274 4.84 -7.36 -28.26
C ASN A 274 4.90 -6.42 -27.07
N LYS A 275 5.91 -5.54 -27.04
CA LYS A 275 5.94 -4.40 -26.12
C LYS A 275 5.23 -3.21 -26.75
N SER A 276 4.26 -2.63 -26.05
CA SER A 276 3.63 -1.38 -26.45
C SER A 276 4.67 -0.27 -26.52
N ILE A 277 4.42 0.75 -27.32
CA ILE A 277 5.31 1.90 -27.43
C ILE A 277 5.45 2.64 -26.10
N LEU A 278 4.40 2.63 -25.28
CA LEU A 278 4.44 3.16 -23.93
C LEU A 278 5.38 2.33 -23.06
N ALA A 279 5.24 0.99 -23.05
CA ALA A 279 6.18 0.14 -22.34
C ALA A 279 7.62 0.29 -22.86
N HIS A 280 7.80 0.51 -24.16
CA HIS A 280 9.11 0.81 -24.70
C HIS A 280 9.67 2.10 -24.10
N ALA A 281 8.88 3.18 -24.07
CA ALA A 281 9.27 4.46 -23.47
C ALA A 281 9.70 4.31 -22.01
N TYR A 282 8.94 3.53 -21.24
CA TYR A 282 9.27 3.17 -19.85
C TYR A 282 10.56 2.35 -19.76
N THR A 283 10.75 1.33 -20.61
CA THR A 283 12.00 0.52 -20.59
C THR A 283 13.23 1.31 -21.01
N THR A 284 13.07 2.32 -21.84
CA THR A 284 14.16 3.18 -22.31
C THR A 284 14.36 4.42 -21.43
N TYR A 285 13.57 4.58 -20.36
CA TYR A 285 13.60 5.75 -19.46
C TYR A 285 13.48 7.09 -20.21
N ASN A 286 12.67 7.14 -21.28
CA ASN A 286 12.48 8.35 -22.08
C ASN A 286 11.27 9.13 -21.55
N LEU A 287 11.50 9.99 -20.56
CA LEU A 287 10.45 10.68 -19.81
C LEU A 287 9.59 11.59 -20.67
N GLU A 288 10.19 12.31 -21.63
CA GLU A 288 9.45 13.15 -22.55
C GLU A 288 8.59 12.32 -23.52
N ALA A 289 9.04 11.13 -23.92
CA ALA A 289 8.21 10.18 -24.66
C ALA A 289 7.07 9.65 -23.78
N ILE A 290 7.33 9.30 -22.52
CA ILE A 290 6.29 8.86 -21.59
C ILE A 290 5.23 9.94 -21.45
N GLU A 291 5.64 11.20 -21.28
CA GLU A 291 4.72 12.34 -21.21
C GLU A 291 3.90 12.46 -22.50
N ALA A 292 4.56 12.53 -23.66
CA ALA A 292 3.91 12.70 -24.95
C ALA A 292 2.93 11.56 -25.28
N LEU A 293 3.34 10.30 -25.07
CA LEU A 293 2.53 9.12 -25.36
C LEU A 293 1.33 9.01 -24.40
N THR A 294 1.52 9.36 -23.13
CA THR A 294 0.42 9.34 -22.15
C THR A 294 -0.57 10.48 -22.38
N LEU A 295 -0.10 11.65 -22.81
CA LEU A 295 -0.96 12.77 -23.24
C LEU A 295 -1.81 12.44 -24.48
N LEU A 296 -1.38 11.44 -25.27
CA LEU A 296 -2.10 10.91 -26.43
C LEU A 296 -3.01 9.73 -26.07
N GLU A 297 -3.23 9.49 -24.76
CA GLU A 297 -4.10 8.43 -24.23
C GLU A 297 -3.71 7.01 -24.67
N LEU A 298 -2.44 6.80 -25.05
CA LEU A 298 -1.93 5.46 -25.32
C LEU A 298 -1.86 4.65 -24.03
N ARG A 299 -2.20 3.36 -24.14
CA ARG A 299 -2.28 2.44 -23.00
C ARG A 299 -1.18 1.38 -23.09
N PHE A 300 -0.75 0.90 -21.93
CA PHE A 300 0.03 -0.34 -21.84
C PHE A 300 -0.78 -1.48 -22.46
N GLY A 301 -0.11 -2.41 -23.13
CA GLY A 301 -0.77 -3.59 -23.65
C GLY A 301 -1.28 -4.48 -22.53
N GLY A 302 -2.36 -5.23 -22.76
CA GLY A 302 -3.06 -6.00 -21.72
C GLY A 302 -2.24 -7.08 -20.98
N CYS A 303 -1.02 -7.40 -21.43
CA CYS A 303 -0.12 -8.34 -20.73
C CYS A 303 1.13 -7.68 -20.17
N GLU A 304 1.19 -6.35 -20.21
CA GLU A 304 2.28 -5.58 -19.64
C GLU A 304 1.93 -5.28 -18.19
N VAL A 305 2.58 -5.99 -17.28
CA VAL A 305 2.38 -5.76 -15.85
C VAL A 305 3.01 -4.40 -15.52
N ILE A 306 2.17 -3.38 -15.42
CA ILE A 306 2.54 -2.01 -15.04
C ILE A 306 3.38 -2.02 -13.74
N HIS A 307 3.06 -2.92 -12.82
CA HIS A 307 3.79 -3.11 -11.56
C HIS A 307 5.27 -3.48 -11.76
N ASP A 308 5.60 -4.31 -12.76
CA ASP A 308 6.99 -4.73 -13.04
C ASP A 308 7.85 -3.58 -13.56
N TYR A 309 7.23 -2.58 -14.21
CA TYR A 309 7.93 -1.37 -14.64
C TYR A 309 8.15 -0.44 -13.46
N TYR A 310 7.14 -0.23 -12.60
CA TYR A 310 7.28 0.63 -11.43
C TYR A 310 8.29 0.11 -10.40
N THR A 311 8.35 -1.21 -10.19
CA THR A 311 9.29 -1.82 -9.23
C THR A 311 10.75 -1.81 -9.69
N LYS A 312 11.01 -1.60 -11.00
CA LYS A 312 12.37 -1.51 -11.58
C LYS A 312 12.88 -0.08 -11.75
N LEU A 313 12.07 0.93 -11.45
CA LEU A 313 12.53 2.31 -11.41
C LEU A 313 13.31 2.54 -10.12
N ALA A 314 14.48 3.17 -10.20
CA ALA A 314 15.14 3.70 -9.01
C ALA A 314 14.22 4.73 -8.32
N ASP A 315 14.32 4.87 -7.00
CA ASP A 315 13.40 5.70 -6.20
C ASP A 315 13.24 7.15 -6.75
N LYS A 316 14.31 7.75 -7.29
CA LYS A 316 14.27 9.09 -7.90
C LYS A 316 13.42 9.15 -9.19
N ASP A 317 13.46 8.13 -10.02
CA ASP A 317 12.71 8.08 -11.29
C ASP A 317 11.24 7.69 -11.06
N ALA A 318 10.98 6.88 -10.04
CA ALA A 318 9.63 6.57 -9.58
C ALA A 318 8.88 7.83 -9.12
N VAL A 319 9.57 8.76 -8.44
CA VAL A 319 9.02 10.07 -8.06
C VAL A 319 8.70 10.90 -9.30
N LEU A 320 9.64 10.99 -10.26
CA LEU A 320 9.42 11.80 -11.46
C LEU A 320 8.29 11.28 -12.35
N ILE A 321 8.20 9.96 -12.53
CA ILE A 321 7.11 9.31 -13.26
C ILE A 321 5.79 9.46 -12.51
N LYS A 322 5.80 9.40 -11.17
CA LYS A 322 4.61 9.68 -10.34
C LYS A 322 4.16 11.13 -10.53
N ASP A 323 5.08 12.09 -10.56
CA ASP A 323 4.79 13.51 -10.79
C ASP A 323 4.28 13.78 -12.21
N LEU A 324 4.86 13.15 -13.22
CA LEU A 324 4.36 13.19 -14.60
C LEU A 324 2.93 12.66 -14.70
N ASN A 325 2.69 11.51 -14.08
CA ASN A 325 1.37 10.89 -14.02
C ASN A 325 0.33 11.73 -13.29
N ILE A 326 0.75 12.45 -12.25
CA ILE A 326 -0.07 13.44 -11.54
C ILE A 326 -0.38 14.63 -12.47
N LYS A 327 0.64 15.19 -13.15
CA LYS A 327 0.47 16.28 -14.13
C LYS A 327 -0.48 15.92 -15.27
N ILE A 328 -0.38 14.69 -15.79
CA ILE A 328 -1.24 14.19 -16.86
C ILE A 328 -2.67 13.97 -16.35
N GLY A 329 -2.82 13.41 -15.13
CA GLY A 329 -4.12 13.25 -14.48
C GLY A 329 -4.90 14.57 -14.39
N TYR A 330 -4.25 15.69 -14.08
CA TYR A 330 -4.98 16.97 -13.98
C TYR A 330 -5.38 17.59 -15.33
N ARG A 331 -4.89 17.10 -16.48
CA ARG A 331 -5.32 17.59 -17.80
C ARG A 331 -6.57 16.90 -18.31
N ASN A 332 -6.84 15.67 -17.85
CA ASN A 332 -8.08 14.97 -18.16
C ASN A 332 -9.16 15.40 -17.14
N PRO A 333 -10.38 15.78 -17.57
CA PRO A 333 -11.50 16.10 -16.65
C PRO A 333 -11.77 15.03 -15.57
N GLU A 334 -11.39 13.78 -15.84
CA GLU A 334 -11.52 12.63 -14.95
C GLU A 334 -10.19 12.14 -14.37
N GLY A 335 -9.06 12.78 -14.66
CA GLY A 335 -7.78 12.18 -14.26
C GLY A 335 -7.52 12.21 -12.75
N HIS A 336 -8.30 12.95 -11.94
CA HIS A 336 -8.34 12.76 -10.49
C HIS A 336 -8.88 11.38 -10.09
N ILE A 337 -9.82 10.80 -10.84
CA ILE A 337 -10.29 9.41 -10.63
C ILE A 337 -9.13 8.44 -10.87
N ASN A 338 -8.36 8.63 -11.94
CA ASN A 338 -7.19 7.79 -12.22
C ASN A 338 -6.12 7.91 -11.13
N ILE A 339 -5.93 9.10 -10.55
CA ILE A 339 -5.04 9.31 -9.41
C ILE A 339 -5.56 8.57 -8.17
N LEU A 340 -6.86 8.68 -7.86
CA LEU A 340 -7.47 7.98 -6.73
C LEU A 340 -7.42 6.45 -6.90
N LEU A 341 -7.62 5.94 -8.11
CA LEU A 341 -7.46 4.51 -8.42
C LEU A 341 -6.02 4.04 -8.18
N ARG A 342 -5.02 4.84 -8.54
CA ARG A 342 -3.60 4.52 -8.27
C ARG A 342 -3.26 4.58 -6.78
N LYS A 343 -3.99 5.40 -6.02
CA LYS A 343 -3.91 5.46 -4.55
C LYS A 343 -4.70 4.34 -3.88
N SER A 344 -5.59 3.70 -4.62
CA SER A 344 -6.41 2.59 -4.15
C SER A 344 -5.64 1.28 -4.23
N ARG A 345 -5.98 0.35 -3.36
CA ARG A 345 -5.58 -1.05 -3.43
C ARG A 345 -6.70 -1.93 -2.90
N ILE A 346 -6.78 -3.15 -3.42
CA ILE A 346 -7.65 -4.19 -2.89
C ILE A 346 -7.00 -4.77 -1.62
N GLY A 347 -7.81 -5.14 -0.62
CA GLY A 347 -7.37 -5.80 0.62
C GLY A 347 -6.51 -7.02 0.34
N ARG A 348 -5.55 -7.33 1.22
CA ARG A 348 -4.57 -8.41 0.99
C ARG A 348 -5.22 -9.78 0.81
N ASN A 349 -6.35 -10.02 1.48
CA ASN A 349 -7.03 -11.31 1.49
C ASN A 349 -8.01 -11.51 0.33
N ASP A 350 -8.21 -10.49 -0.50
CA ASP A 350 -9.31 -10.45 -1.47
C ASP A 350 -8.97 -11.02 -2.85
N GLY A 351 -7.70 -11.30 -3.12
CA GLY A 351 -7.23 -11.68 -4.46
C GLY A 351 -7.38 -10.56 -5.49
N PHE A 352 -6.61 -10.65 -6.58
CA PHE A 352 -6.74 -9.72 -7.70
C PHE A 352 -7.94 -10.14 -8.57
N SER A 353 -8.94 -9.26 -8.72
CA SER A 353 -10.08 -9.47 -9.63
C SER A 353 -10.35 -8.19 -10.43
N ASN A 354 -10.51 -8.34 -11.76
CA ASN A 354 -10.87 -7.24 -12.64
C ASN A 354 -12.23 -6.63 -12.28
N ASP A 355 -13.17 -7.45 -11.82
CA ASP A 355 -14.51 -6.98 -11.42
C ASP A 355 -14.43 -6.08 -10.18
N LYS A 356 -13.54 -6.41 -9.23
CA LYS A 356 -13.28 -5.57 -8.04
C LYS A 356 -12.73 -4.22 -8.44
N TRP A 357 -11.74 -4.17 -9.33
CA TRP A 357 -11.22 -2.90 -9.84
C TRP A 357 -12.25 -2.09 -10.63
N LYS A 358 -13.05 -2.76 -11.48
CA LYS A 358 -14.15 -2.12 -12.19
C LYS A 358 -15.15 -1.50 -11.20
N SER A 359 -15.52 -2.21 -10.14
CA SER A 359 -16.44 -1.69 -9.12
C SER A 359 -15.88 -0.48 -8.38
N ILE A 360 -14.56 -0.42 -8.12
CA ILE A 360 -13.90 0.75 -7.53
C ILE A 360 -13.90 1.93 -8.52
N HIS A 361 -13.60 1.69 -9.79
CA HIS A 361 -13.67 2.73 -10.82
C HIS A 361 -15.10 3.29 -10.94
N ASP A 362 -16.10 2.41 -11.02
CA ASP A 362 -17.51 2.81 -11.12
C ASP A 362 -17.99 3.52 -9.84
N ALA A 363 -17.41 3.20 -8.68
CA ALA A 363 -17.64 3.93 -7.44
C ALA A 363 -17.15 5.38 -7.53
N TYR A 364 -15.94 5.60 -8.02
CA TYR A 364 -15.42 6.95 -8.23
C TYR A 364 -16.17 7.72 -9.31
N GLN A 365 -16.60 7.07 -10.38
CA GLN A 365 -17.42 7.70 -11.42
C GLN A 365 -18.78 8.16 -10.86
N HIS A 366 -19.45 7.32 -10.07
CA HIS A 366 -20.71 7.69 -9.39
C HIS A 366 -20.52 8.87 -8.44
N LEU A 367 -19.46 8.86 -7.63
CA LEU A 367 -19.16 10.00 -6.77
C LEU A 367 -18.84 11.26 -7.60
N ASN A 368 -18.13 11.12 -8.72
CA ASN A 368 -17.78 12.24 -9.57
C ASN A 368 -18.98 12.85 -10.33
N SER A 369 -20.08 12.10 -10.52
CA SER A 369 -21.30 12.66 -11.13
C SER A 369 -22.09 13.59 -10.20
N ILE A 370 -21.81 13.57 -8.89
CA ILE A 370 -22.37 14.52 -7.92
C ILE A 370 -21.43 15.74 -7.85
N PRO A 371 -21.86 16.97 -8.21
CA PRO A 371 -20.97 18.12 -8.35
C PRO A 371 -20.12 18.42 -7.12
N GLU A 372 -20.72 18.39 -5.93
CA GLU A 372 -20.05 18.66 -4.66
C GLU A 372 -19.00 17.59 -4.35
N CYS A 373 -19.30 16.32 -4.65
CA CYS A 373 -18.37 15.22 -4.48
C CYS A 373 -17.20 15.31 -5.48
N SER A 374 -17.43 15.76 -6.71
CA SER A 374 -16.36 15.96 -7.71
C SER A 374 -15.27 16.90 -7.21
N VAL A 375 -15.64 18.01 -6.55
CA VAL A 375 -14.69 18.95 -5.94
C VAL A 375 -13.86 18.24 -4.88
N ILE A 376 -14.50 17.48 -3.98
CA ILE A 376 -13.82 16.74 -2.92
C ILE A 376 -12.87 15.69 -3.47
N LEU A 377 -13.29 14.90 -4.46
CA LEU A 377 -12.42 13.89 -5.09
C LEU A 377 -11.18 14.53 -5.73
N LYS A 378 -11.34 15.69 -6.38
CA LYS A 378 -10.21 16.42 -6.99
C LYS A 378 -9.21 16.86 -5.92
N ILE A 379 -9.67 17.40 -4.79
CA ILE A 379 -8.79 17.82 -3.69
C ILE A 379 -8.14 16.61 -3.01
N ALA A 380 -8.92 15.59 -2.66
CA ALA A 380 -8.41 14.38 -2.02
C ALA A 380 -7.35 13.68 -2.89
N SER A 381 -7.53 13.68 -4.22
CA SER A 381 -6.54 13.12 -5.15
C SER A 381 -5.17 13.79 -5.07
N MET A 382 -5.13 15.05 -4.61
CA MET A 382 -3.91 15.85 -4.48
C MET A 382 -3.09 15.52 -3.23
N TRP A 383 -3.70 14.87 -2.24
CA TRP A 383 -3.00 14.56 -0.99
C TRP A 383 -1.96 13.47 -1.21
N LYS A 384 -0.66 13.83 -1.22
CA LYS A 384 0.44 12.90 -1.55
C LYS A 384 0.43 11.63 -0.70
N LYS A 385 0.15 11.76 0.60
CA LYS A 385 0.15 10.66 1.58
C LYS A 385 -1.08 9.74 1.48
N LEU A 386 -2.15 10.16 0.79
CA LEU A 386 -3.38 9.39 0.67
C LEU A 386 -3.14 8.00 0.04
N LYS A 387 -3.53 6.97 0.78
CA LYS A 387 -3.61 5.55 0.39
C LYS A 387 -5.01 5.04 0.73
N ILE A 388 -5.70 4.43 -0.22
CA ILE A 388 -7.07 3.95 -0.05
C ILE A 388 -7.06 2.42 -0.13
N VAL A 389 -7.70 1.74 0.80
CA VAL A 389 -7.75 0.28 0.85
C VAL A 389 -9.21 -0.15 0.81
N PHE A 390 -9.59 -0.87 -0.24
CA PHE A 390 -10.92 -1.48 -0.36
C PHE A 390 -10.85 -2.93 0.08
N ASP A 391 -11.43 -3.23 1.24
CA ASP A 391 -11.51 -4.58 1.80
C ASP A 391 -12.84 -5.23 1.43
N PHE A 392 -12.84 -6.06 0.39
CA PHE A 392 -14.03 -6.78 -0.08
C PHE A 392 -14.38 -7.99 0.78
N SER A 393 -13.50 -8.39 1.71
CA SER A 393 -13.76 -9.50 2.63
C SER A 393 -14.64 -9.07 3.81
N HIS A 394 -14.60 -7.78 4.15
CA HIS A 394 -15.33 -7.22 5.28
C HIS A 394 -16.42 -6.22 4.88
N SER A 395 -17.58 -6.36 5.52
CA SER A 395 -18.69 -5.39 5.44
C SER A 395 -18.48 -4.16 6.32
N SER A 396 -17.52 -4.19 7.24
CA SER A 396 -17.19 -3.12 8.18
C SER A 396 -15.74 -3.27 8.64
N THR A 397 -15.02 -2.16 8.86
CA THR A 397 -13.66 -2.18 9.43
C THR A 397 -13.64 -2.53 10.92
N SER A 398 -14.78 -2.90 11.53
CA SER A 398 -14.87 -3.32 12.95
C SER A 398 -14.07 -4.59 13.29
N ASN A 399 -13.57 -5.34 12.31
CA ASN A 399 -12.57 -6.39 12.55
C ASN A 399 -11.13 -5.84 12.71
N ILE A 400 -10.97 -4.51 12.73
CA ILE A 400 -9.73 -3.78 13.02
C ILE A 400 -9.88 -2.91 14.29
N ASP A 401 -11.11 -2.63 14.76
CA ASP A 401 -11.41 -2.06 16.10
C ASP A 401 -12.73 -2.66 16.68
N PRO A 402 -12.69 -3.45 17.77
CA PRO A 402 -13.68 -4.50 18.07
C PRO A 402 -14.98 -4.08 18.80
N LYS A 403 -15.47 -2.83 18.71
CA LYS A 403 -16.54 -2.39 19.65
C LYS A 403 -17.85 -1.75 19.14
N THR A 404 -18.20 -1.70 17.84
CA THR A 404 -19.57 -1.27 17.44
C THR A 404 -20.10 -1.88 16.13
N ASP A 405 -21.44 -1.97 16.07
CA ASP A 405 -22.36 -2.77 15.25
C ASP A 405 -22.28 -2.66 13.71
N GLU A 406 -22.99 -3.58 13.05
CA GLU A 406 -22.96 -3.98 11.63
C GLU A 406 -23.15 -2.85 10.59
N PHE A 407 -22.45 -2.98 9.44
CA PHE A 407 -22.39 -2.11 8.23
C PHE A 407 -21.26 -1.06 8.13
N THR A 408 -20.92 -0.72 6.88
CA THR A 408 -19.65 -0.15 6.37
C THR A 408 -19.03 1.00 7.17
N LYS A 409 -17.94 0.70 7.88
CA LYS A 409 -17.04 1.68 8.49
C LYS A 409 -15.87 2.03 7.58
N GLY A 410 -15.48 3.31 7.63
CA GLY A 410 -14.23 3.83 7.12
C GLY A 410 -13.36 4.31 8.28
N VAL A 411 -12.05 4.35 8.11
CA VAL A 411 -11.14 4.99 9.07
C VAL A 411 -10.08 5.76 8.29
N VAL A 412 -10.00 7.07 8.51
CA VAL A 412 -8.83 7.89 8.16
C VAL A 412 -7.85 7.86 9.32
N TYR A 413 -6.64 7.35 9.06
CA TYR A 413 -5.52 7.46 9.99
C TYR A 413 -4.72 8.73 9.68
N ASP A 414 -4.13 9.35 10.71
CA ASP A 414 -3.17 10.46 10.55
C ASP A 414 -2.00 10.12 9.60
N SER A 415 -1.75 8.82 9.38
CA SER A 415 -0.81 8.31 8.38
C SER A 415 -1.23 8.53 6.92
N GLY A 416 -2.41 9.10 6.65
CA GLY A 416 -2.99 9.26 5.31
C GLY A 416 -3.56 7.98 4.70
N ALA A 417 -3.85 6.97 5.51
CA ALA A 417 -4.51 5.74 5.05
C ALA A 417 -6.02 5.83 5.28
N VAL A 418 -6.80 5.53 4.24
CA VAL A 418 -8.26 5.37 4.28
C VAL A 418 -8.56 3.90 4.03
N ILE A 419 -9.25 3.24 4.95
CA ILE A 419 -9.69 1.84 4.76
C ILE A 419 -11.21 1.83 4.63
N ILE A 420 -11.73 1.15 3.60
CA ILE A 420 -13.15 1.06 3.28
C ILE A 420 -13.56 -0.41 3.25
N GLY A 421 -14.53 -0.79 4.10
CA GLY A 421 -15.23 -2.07 3.94
C GLY A 421 -16.03 -2.08 2.64
N ALA A 422 -15.60 -2.89 1.68
CA ALA A 422 -16.08 -2.89 0.29
C ALA A 422 -16.88 -4.14 -0.08
N LYS A 423 -17.19 -5.04 0.87
CA LYS A 423 -17.95 -6.28 0.63
C LYS A 423 -19.24 -6.05 -0.18
N TYR A 424 -19.92 -4.95 0.10
CA TYR A 424 -21.20 -4.60 -0.53
C TYR A 424 -21.07 -3.61 -1.70
N LEU A 425 -19.86 -3.30 -2.17
CA LEU A 425 -19.67 -2.33 -3.26
C LEU A 425 -20.29 -2.81 -4.58
N MET A 426 -20.37 -4.13 -4.77
CA MET A 426 -20.98 -4.77 -5.93
C MET A 426 -22.49 -5.06 -5.77
N ASP A 427 -23.03 -4.90 -4.56
CA ASP A 427 -24.45 -5.13 -4.28
C ASP A 427 -25.22 -3.82 -4.49
N GLU A 428 -26.04 -3.73 -5.54
CA GLU A 428 -26.78 -2.50 -5.88
C GLU A 428 -27.62 -1.96 -4.71
N LYS A 429 -28.14 -2.83 -3.85
CA LYS A 429 -28.98 -2.42 -2.71
C LYS A 429 -28.18 -1.67 -1.64
N TYR A 430 -26.92 -2.05 -1.43
CA TYR A 430 -26.06 -1.54 -0.36
C TYR A 430 -24.91 -0.68 -0.87
N ARG A 431 -24.70 -0.61 -2.19
CA ARG A 431 -23.63 0.14 -2.84
C ARG A 431 -23.60 1.60 -2.40
N LEU A 432 -24.74 2.28 -2.37
CA LEU A 432 -24.82 3.68 -1.97
C LEU A 432 -24.34 3.90 -0.52
N ASN A 433 -24.50 2.93 0.38
CA ASN A 433 -23.96 3.01 1.73
C ASN A 433 -22.43 3.01 1.72
N VAL A 434 -21.82 2.12 0.93
CA VAL A 434 -20.37 2.04 0.75
C VAL A 434 -19.82 3.31 0.13
N LEU A 435 -20.51 3.86 -0.89
CA LEU A 435 -20.13 5.13 -1.51
C LEU A 435 -20.22 6.29 -0.53
N GLY A 436 -21.27 6.32 0.30
CA GLY A 436 -21.44 7.30 1.37
C GLY A 436 -20.29 7.26 2.38
N THR A 437 -19.83 6.07 2.76
CA THR A 437 -18.65 5.91 3.63
C THR A 437 -17.37 6.34 2.91
N LEU A 438 -17.17 5.95 1.64
CA LEU A 438 -16.00 6.36 0.87
C LEU A 438 -15.88 7.88 0.76
N ILE A 439 -16.96 8.58 0.41
CA ILE A 439 -16.91 10.04 0.30
C ILE A 439 -16.72 10.70 1.66
N HIS A 440 -17.29 10.14 2.74
CA HIS A 440 -17.12 10.64 4.10
C HIS A 440 -15.62 10.71 4.47
N GLU A 441 -14.89 9.61 4.28
CA GLU A 441 -13.46 9.56 4.58
C GLU A 441 -12.63 10.46 3.64
N LEU A 442 -12.96 10.48 2.35
CA LEU A 442 -12.28 11.36 1.39
C LEU A 442 -12.56 12.84 1.66
N TYR A 443 -13.69 13.16 2.29
CA TYR A 443 -14.01 14.52 2.67
C TYR A 443 -13.16 15.00 3.85
N HIS A 444 -12.93 14.15 4.86
CA HIS A 444 -11.92 14.46 5.89
C HIS A 444 -10.56 14.77 5.27
N CYS A 445 -10.12 13.94 4.31
CA CYS A 445 -8.88 14.19 3.57
C CYS A 445 -8.88 15.56 2.87
N ALA A 446 -9.97 15.91 2.19
CA ALA A 446 -10.09 17.19 1.48
C ALA A 446 -10.15 18.40 2.43
N MET A 447 -10.81 18.28 3.59
CA MET A 447 -10.83 19.33 4.60
C MET A 447 -9.46 19.52 5.24
N LEU A 448 -8.71 18.44 5.47
CA LEU A 448 -7.32 18.54 5.94
C LEU A 448 -6.50 19.37 4.97
N VAL A 449 -6.56 19.03 3.67
CA VAL A 449 -5.87 19.75 2.58
C VAL A 449 -6.36 21.19 2.40
N THR A 450 -7.61 21.49 2.75
CA THR A 450 -8.20 22.83 2.55
C THR A 450 -7.92 23.74 3.75
N PHE A 451 -8.16 23.27 4.98
CA PHE A 451 -8.22 24.10 6.17
C PHE A 451 -7.01 23.98 7.10
N PHE A 452 -6.27 22.85 7.12
CA PHE A 452 -5.19 22.59 8.09
C PHE A 452 -5.59 22.90 9.54
N ASN A 453 -6.74 22.37 9.96
CA ASN A 453 -7.31 22.66 11.27
C ASN A 453 -8.03 21.43 11.85
N ASN A 454 -7.32 20.29 11.95
CA ASN A 454 -7.89 19.05 12.49
C ASN A 454 -9.26 18.70 11.88
N TYR A 455 -9.35 18.76 10.55
CA TYR A 455 -10.57 18.45 9.79
C TYR A 455 -11.76 19.39 10.06
N ASN A 456 -11.60 20.51 10.77
CA ASN A 456 -12.69 21.46 10.97
C ASN A 456 -13.05 22.20 9.66
N PRO A 457 -14.33 22.53 9.43
CA PRO A 457 -14.80 23.17 8.20
C PRO A 457 -14.53 24.68 8.14
N TYR A 458 -13.43 25.14 8.73
CA TYR A 458 -13.00 26.53 8.76
C TYR A 458 -11.49 26.61 9.02
N PRO A 459 -10.81 27.66 8.50
CA PRO A 459 -9.39 27.90 8.80
C PRO A 459 -9.13 28.05 10.30
N ALA A 460 -7.97 27.58 10.80
CA ALA A 460 -7.61 27.63 12.22
C ALA A 460 -7.67 29.06 12.84
N GLY A 461 -7.39 30.09 12.04
CA GLY A 461 -7.42 31.49 12.47
C GLY A 461 -8.75 32.22 12.26
N ASP A 462 -9.77 31.60 11.66
CA ASP A 462 -11.05 32.25 11.35
C ASP A 462 -12.04 32.08 12.51
N SER A 463 -11.90 32.94 13.53
CA SER A 463 -12.74 32.92 14.74
C SER A 463 -14.22 33.18 14.44
N GLU A 464 -14.53 33.98 13.41
CA GLU A 464 -15.90 34.28 13.00
C GLU A 464 -16.57 33.05 12.35
N ALA A 465 -15.89 32.40 11.40
CA ALA A 465 -16.39 31.18 10.78
C ALA A 465 -16.52 30.04 11.80
N LYS A 466 -15.58 29.94 12.75
CA LYS A 466 -15.66 29.02 13.88
C LYS A 466 -16.90 29.27 14.74
N ALA A 467 -17.11 30.51 15.19
CA ALA A 467 -18.26 30.86 16.03
C ALA A 467 -19.59 30.59 15.30
N LYS A 468 -19.68 30.94 14.01
CA LYS A 468 -20.85 30.64 13.17
C LYS A 468 -21.12 29.14 13.08
N TYR A 469 -20.09 28.33 12.83
CA TYR A 469 -20.24 26.88 12.75
C TYR A 469 -20.61 26.26 14.11
N GLU A 470 -20.06 26.77 15.22
CA GLU A 470 -20.38 26.28 16.56
C GLU A 470 -21.86 26.50 16.93
N ILE A 471 -22.47 27.59 16.49
CA ILE A 471 -23.91 27.82 16.66
C ILE A 471 -24.72 26.74 15.91
N ILE A 472 -24.35 26.46 14.65
CA ILE A 472 -24.99 25.44 13.82
C ILE A 472 -24.85 24.05 14.46
N PHE A 473 -23.62 23.71 14.87
CA PHE A 473 -23.27 22.45 15.52
C PHE A 473 -24.10 22.23 16.79
N ASN A 474 -24.11 23.20 17.71
CA ASN A 474 -24.83 23.09 18.99
C ASN A 474 -26.34 22.95 18.77
N ARG A 475 -26.90 23.65 17.78
CA ARG A 475 -28.31 23.53 17.42
C ARG A 475 -28.65 22.12 16.91
N ILE A 476 -27.86 21.58 15.97
CA ILE A 476 -28.10 20.23 15.43
C ILE A 476 -27.91 19.16 16.51
N LYS A 477 -26.89 19.31 17.38
CA LYS A 477 -26.69 18.42 18.53
C LYS A 477 -27.92 18.41 19.44
N ALA A 478 -28.51 19.57 19.71
CA ALA A 478 -29.74 19.69 20.50
C ALA A 478 -30.97 19.07 19.80
N LEU A 479 -31.08 19.17 18.47
CA LEU A 479 -32.15 18.51 17.70
C LEU A 479 -32.01 16.99 17.76
N CYS A 480 -30.80 16.45 17.55
CA CYS A 480 -30.51 15.02 17.64
C CYS A 480 -30.80 14.44 19.04
N ALA A 481 -30.62 15.24 20.09
CA ALA A 481 -30.94 14.84 21.46
C ALA A 481 -32.45 14.76 21.72
N LYS A 482 -33.26 15.57 21.02
CA LYS A 482 -34.73 15.63 21.21
C LYS A 482 -35.48 14.60 20.37
N ASP A 483 -34.99 14.31 19.15
CA ASP A 483 -35.68 13.44 18.21
C ASP A 483 -34.91 12.13 17.98
N LYS A 484 -35.48 11.01 18.45
CA LYS A 484 -34.90 9.68 18.23
C LYS A 484 -34.99 9.24 16.76
N TYR A 485 -35.90 9.80 15.98
CA TYR A 485 -36.09 9.52 14.57
C TYR A 485 -35.31 10.47 13.66
N PHE A 486 -34.47 11.33 14.25
CA PHE A 486 -33.56 12.17 13.48
C PHE A 486 -32.66 11.32 12.58
N GLU A 487 -32.32 11.85 11.39
CA GLU A 487 -31.56 11.15 10.36
C GLU A 487 -30.33 10.43 10.95
N VAL A 488 -30.30 9.10 10.78
CA VAL A 488 -29.31 8.22 11.43
C VAL A 488 -27.89 8.62 11.05
N ILE A 489 -27.69 9.05 9.81
CA ILE A 489 -26.40 9.52 9.30
C ILE A 489 -25.88 10.71 10.14
N ILE A 490 -26.74 11.66 10.50
CA ILE A 490 -26.35 12.81 11.34
C ILE A 490 -26.10 12.38 12.79
N ARG A 491 -26.96 11.52 13.34
CA ARG A 491 -26.79 11.03 14.71
C ARG A 491 -25.44 10.36 14.93
N ASN A 492 -24.92 9.67 13.91
CA ASN A 492 -23.61 9.03 13.98
C ASN A 492 -22.45 10.00 14.22
N ALA A 493 -22.59 11.28 13.84
CA ALA A 493 -21.59 12.31 14.15
C ALA A 493 -21.43 12.57 15.66
N PHE A 494 -22.45 12.26 16.48
CA PHE A 494 -22.49 12.47 17.93
C PHE A 494 -22.41 11.16 18.73
N SER A 495 -21.89 10.09 18.13
CA SER A 495 -21.70 8.81 18.84
C SER A 495 -20.60 8.93 19.90
N LYS A 496 -20.72 8.20 21.02
CA LYS A 496 -19.85 8.31 22.22
C LYS A 496 -18.34 8.15 21.97
N ASN A 497 -17.93 7.65 20.81
CA ASN A 497 -16.53 7.45 20.47
C ASN A 497 -15.88 8.68 19.80
N ASN A 498 -16.66 9.74 19.51
CA ASN A 498 -16.23 10.86 18.66
C ASN A 498 -16.03 12.19 19.38
N ASP A 499 -15.96 12.23 20.72
CA ASP A 499 -15.99 13.47 21.52
C ASP A 499 -14.99 14.56 21.07
N LYS A 500 -13.83 14.20 20.49
CA LYS A 500 -12.85 15.17 20.00
C LYS A 500 -13.12 15.69 18.58
N ASN A 501 -13.88 14.94 17.77
CA ASN A 501 -14.05 15.16 16.33
C ASN A 501 -15.52 15.36 15.90
N GLU A 502 -16.48 15.46 16.83
CA GLU A 502 -17.91 15.61 16.47
C GLU A 502 -18.18 16.74 15.45
N LYS A 503 -17.42 17.84 15.54
CA LYS A 503 -17.54 18.99 14.63
C LYS A 503 -17.13 18.66 13.20
N SER A 504 -15.96 18.05 13.01
CA SER A 504 -15.52 17.62 11.68
C SER A 504 -16.39 16.48 11.14
N GLU A 505 -16.83 15.59 12.03
CA GLU A 505 -17.76 14.51 11.70
C GLU A 505 -19.10 15.02 11.18
N LEU A 506 -19.66 16.08 11.78
CA LEU A 506 -20.98 16.59 11.40
C LEU A 506 -20.99 17.14 9.98
N ILE A 507 -19.99 17.95 9.61
CA ILE A 507 -19.97 18.58 8.28
C ILE A 507 -19.83 17.56 7.15
N VAL A 508 -19.03 16.49 7.33
CA VAL A 508 -18.84 15.50 6.26
C VAL A 508 -20.10 14.66 6.01
N ARG A 509 -21.04 14.61 6.96
CA ARG A 509 -22.33 13.94 6.78
C ARG A 509 -23.20 14.58 5.70
N THR A 510 -23.00 15.86 5.35
CA THR A 510 -23.77 16.50 4.27
C THR A 510 -23.57 15.77 2.94
N LEU A 511 -22.32 15.49 2.56
CA LEU A 511 -22.02 14.73 1.34
C LEU A 511 -22.42 13.27 1.45
N GLN A 512 -22.29 12.67 2.64
CA GLN A 512 -22.76 11.31 2.85
C GLN A 512 -24.26 11.18 2.60
N ILE A 513 -25.08 12.14 3.05
CA ILE A 513 -26.52 12.21 2.77
C ILE A 513 -26.78 12.35 1.26
N LEU A 514 -26.06 13.26 0.58
CA LEU A 514 -26.22 13.45 -0.87
C LEU A 514 -25.93 12.17 -1.65
N VAL A 515 -24.90 11.41 -1.25
CA VAL A 515 -24.52 10.16 -1.92
C VAL A 515 -25.48 9.02 -1.57
N GLN A 516 -25.80 8.82 -0.29
CA GLN A 516 -26.66 7.71 0.13
C GLN A 516 -28.10 7.85 -0.39
N TYR A 517 -28.56 9.07 -0.61
CA TYR A 517 -29.89 9.36 -1.14
C TYR A 517 -29.86 9.90 -2.58
N SER A 518 -28.79 9.66 -3.35
CA SER A 518 -28.67 10.16 -4.73
C SER A 518 -29.76 9.67 -5.68
N ASN A 519 -30.53 8.65 -5.28
CA ASN A 519 -31.66 8.10 -6.04
C ASN A 519 -33.03 8.53 -5.46
N ASP A 520 -33.07 9.40 -4.44
CA ASP A 520 -34.29 9.87 -3.77
C ASP A 520 -34.22 11.40 -3.51
N ASP A 521 -34.55 12.17 -4.55
CA ASP A 521 -34.56 13.64 -4.51
C ASP A 521 -35.46 14.21 -3.40
N ARG A 522 -36.57 13.52 -3.08
CA ARG A 522 -37.48 13.97 -2.01
C ARG A 522 -36.80 13.88 -0.65
N LYS A 523 -36.07 12.80 -0.42
CA LYS A 523 -35.31 12.62 0.83
C LYS A 523 -34.12 13.57 0.92
N ILE A 524 -33.45 13.86 -0.19
CA ILE A 524 -32.42 14.93 -0.23
C ILE A 524 -33.04 16.28 0.14
N GLN A 525 -34.14 16.66 -0.51
CA GLN A 525 -34.78 17.96 -0.29
C GLN A 525 -35.30 18.10 1.16
N SER A 526 -35.93 17.04 1.69
CA SER A 526 -36.37 17.01 3.09
C SER A 526 -35.21 17.15 4.08
N ASN A 527 -34.06 16.50 3.81
CA ASN A 527 -32.86 16.67 4.63
C ASN A 527 -32.25 18.07 4.49
N LYS A 528 -32.21 18.66 3.28
CA LYS A 528 -31.75 20.04 3.07
C LYS A 528 -32.62 21.04 3.81
N GLU A 529 -33.94 20.83 3.88
CA GLU A 529 -34.86 21.68 4.65
C GLU A 529 -34.68 21.51 6.16
N LEU A 530 -34.59 20.27 6.64
CA LEU A 530 -34.40 19.95 8.06
C LEU A 530 -33.05 20.46 8.59
N LEU A 531 -32.00 20.38 7.76
CA LEU A 531 -30.62 20.71 8.09
C LEU A 531 -30.13 21.97 7.35
N LYS A 532 -31.06 22.90 7.07
CA LYS A 532 -30.82 24.07 6.21
C LYS A 532 -29.51 24.80 6.51
N ASP A 533 -29.28 25.22 7.76
CA ASP A 533 -28.07 25.98 8.08
C ASP A 533 -26.78 25.17 7.88
N LEU A 534 -26.81 23.85 8.05
CA LEU A 534 -25.62 23.00 7.81
C LEU A 534 -25.33 22.87 6.32
N PHE A 535 -26.34 22.64 5.50
CA PHE A 535 -26.19 22.62 4.04
C PHE A 535 -25.82 23.99 3.48
N ASP A 536 -26.46 25.06 3.96
CA ASP A 536 -26.10 26.43 3.58
C ASP A 536 -24.64 26.74 3.94
N TYR A 537 -24.20 26.38 5.15
CA TYR A 537 -22.79 26.58 5.54
C TYR A 537 -21.84 25.76 4.67
N HIS A 538 -22.17 24.51 4.39
CA HIS A 538 -21.41 23.64 3.49
C HIS A 538 -21.27 24.26 2.09
N GLU A 539 -22.38 24.64 1.47
CA GLU A 539 -22.45 25.16 0.09
C GLU A 539 -21.86 26.57 -0.04
N GLN A 540 -21.99 27.42 0.99
CA GLN A 540 -21.56 28.83 0.92
C GLN A 540 -20.17 29.09 1.50
N LYS A 541 -19.64 28.21 2.35
CA LYS A 541 -18.35 28.40 3.03
C LYS A 541 -17.37 27.28 2.74
N VAL A 542 -17.78 26.03 2.94
CA VAL A 542 -16.84 24.89 2.86
C VAL A 542 -16.49 24.55 1.43
N LEU A 543 -17.49 24.39 0.57
CA LEU A 543 -17.30 24.04 -0.84
C LEU A 543 -16.55 25.13 -1.63
N PRO A 544 -16.86 26.44 -1.49
CA PRO A 544 -16.08 27.49 -2.16
C PRO A 544 -14.62 27.54 -1.69
N ALA A 545 -14.35 27.27 -0.40
CA ALA A 545 -12.97 27.18 0.09
C ALA A 545 -12.23 25.98 -0.50
N CYS A 546 -12.92 24.85 -0.66
CA CYS A 546 -12.42 23.67 -1.37
C CYS A 546 -12.12 24.00 -2.85
N GLU A 547 -13.02 24.70 -3.54
CA GLU A 547 -12.83 25.13 -4.93
C GLU A 547 -11.66 26.14 -5.07
N GLU A 548 -11.50 27.07 -4.14
CA GLU A 548 -10.36 27.99 -4.10
C GLU A 548 -9.04 27.21 -3.91
N ALA A 549 -9.01 26.27 -2.97
CA ALA A 549 -7.87 25.39 -2.75
C ALA A 549 -7.54 24.58 -4.02
N LEU A 550 -8.56 24.04 -4.69
CA LEU A 550 -8.41 23.30 -5.94
C LEU A 550 -7.85 24.20 -7.06
N LEU A 551 -8.35 25.42 -7.21
CA LEU A 551 -7.89 26.38 -8.22
C LEU A 551 -6.41 26.72 -8.02
N VAL A 552 -5.98 26.88 -6.77
CA VAL A 552 -4.58 27.14 -6.44
C VAL A 552 -3.72 25.92 -6.67
N LEU A 553 -4.15 24.75 -6.20
CA LEU A 553 -3.45 23.51 -6.43
C LEU A 553 -3.27 23.20 -7.93
N ASN A 554 -4.28 23.49 -8.75
CA ASN A 554 -4.20 23.37 -10.21
C ASN A 554 -3.19 24.35 -10.81
N LYS A 555 -3.12 25.59 -10.32
CA LYS A 555 -2.06 26.53 -10.72
C LYS A 555 -0.67 26.01 -10.30
N LEU A 556 -0.56 25.35 -9.14
CA LEU A 556 0.70 24.80 -8.61
C LEU A 556 1.18 23.59 -9.42
N ASN A 557 0.30 22.87 -10.11
CA ASN A 557 0.64 21.64 -10.85
C ASN A 557 1.36 21.83 -12.20
N GLY A 558 1.99 22.98 -12.46
CA GLY A 558 2.77 23.14 -13.71
C GLY A 558 3.49 24.47 -13.96
N LYS A 559 3.36 25.46 -13.08
CA LYS A 559 4.03 26.76 -13.22
C LYS A 559 4.56 27.23 -11.89
N LYS A 560 5.79 27.75 -11.84
CA LYS A 560 6.37 28.43 -10.65
C LYS A 560 5.41 29.53 -10.18
N ILE A 561 4.51 29.23 -9.25
CA ILE A 561 3.66 30.25 -8.62
C ILE A 561 4.57 31.06 -7.72
N LYS A 562 4.64 32.37 -7.98
CA LYS A 562 5.32 33.29 -7.07
C LYS A 562 4.37 33.62 -5.93
N PHE A 563 4.86 33.80 -4.70
CA PHE A 563 4.01 34.16 -3.55
C PHE A 563 3.07 35.34 -3.82
N LYS A 564 3.49 36.35 -4.61
CA LYS A 564 2.61 37.46 -5.04
C LYS A 564 1.32 37.02 -5.75
N GLU A 565 1.30 35.86 -6.38
CA GLU A 565 0.17 35.27 -7.11
C GLU A 565 -0.79 34.49 -6.20
N LEU A 566 -0.42 34.24 -4.94
CA LEU A 566 -1.30 33.65 -3.95
C LEU A 566 -2.41 34.63 -3.54
N THR A 567 -3.56 34.09 -3.15
CA THR A 567 -4.67 34.89 -2.62
C THR A 567 -4.28 35.51 -1.27
N ALA A 568 -4.94 36.60 -0.87
CA ALA A 568 -4.64 37.27 0.40
C ALA A 568 -4.81 36.32 1.60
N SER A 569 -5.85 35.47 1.57
CA SER A 569 -6.11 34.42 2.57
C SER A 569 -4.93 33.46 2.69
N MET A 570 -4.39 32.97 1.57
CA MET A 570 -3.25 32.05 1.58
C MET A 570 -1.95 32.69 2.03
N LYS A 571 -1.70 33.95 1.63
CA LYS A 571 -0.55 34.71 2.13
C LYS A 571 -0.64 34.87 3.64
N ALA A 572 -1.82 35.22 4.16
CA ALA A 572 -2.06 35.32 5.59
C ALA A 572 -1.84 33.95 6.26
N LYS A 573 -2.34 32.86 5.66
CA LYS A 573 -2.17 31.50 6.19
C LYS A 573 -0.69 31.10 6.30
N ILE A 574 0.12 31.35 5.28
CA ILE A 574 1.56 31.08 5.29
C ILE A 574 2.29 32.02 6.27
N LEU A 575 1.89 33.29 6.34
CA LEU A 575 2.51 34.23 7.28
C LEU A 575 2.18 33.88 8.74
N HIS A 576 0.97 33.41 9.03
CA HIS A 576 0.51 33.11 10.38
C HIS A 576 0.63 31.63 10.76
N SER A 577 1.19 30.78 9.89
CA SER A 577 1.47 29.39 10.25
C SER A 577 2.50 29.34 11.38
N MET A 578 2.19 28.57 12.41
CA MET A 578 3.13 28.27 13.49
C MET A 578 4.23 27.39 12.93
N ILE A 579 5.47 27.75 13.20
CA ILE A 579 6.66 26.97 12.87
C ILE A 579 7.49 26.79 14.13
N ASN A 580 8.09 25.62 14.28
CA ASN A 580 9.15 25.42 15.25
C ASN A 580 10.42 26.07 14.70
N PHE A 581 10.84 27.20 15.29
CA PHE A 581 12.02 27.93 14.88
C PHE A 581 13.07 27.77 15.98
N GLN A 582 14.00 26.82 15.83
CA GLN A 582 15.03 26.41 16.79
C GLN A 582 14.50 26.04 18.18
N GLY A 583 13.47 25.21 18.25
CA GLY A 583 12.85 24.74 19.50
C GLY A 583 11.80 25.70 20.08
N VAL A 584 11.50 26.81 19.40
CA VAL A 584 10.50 27.79 19.85
C VAL A 584 9.44 28.00 18.78
N GLU A 585 8.18 27.80 19.16
CA GLU A 585 7.06 28.07 18.28
C GLU A 585 6.93 29.58 17.99
N THR A 586 6.91 29.95 16.71
CA THR A 586 6.71 31.32 16.23
C THR A 586 6.00 31.31 14.88
N THR A 587 5.71 32.48 14.31
CA THR A 587 5.10 32.59 12.98
C THR A 587 6.08 33.22 11.99
N PHE A 588 5.90 32.95 10.69
CA PHE A 588 6.65 33.69 9.66
C PHE A 588 6.41 35.20 9.74
N TYR A 589 5.19 35.61 10.11
CA TYR A 589 4.84 36.99 10.35
C TYR A 589 5.75 37.60 11.43
N ASP A 590 5.95 36.91 12.55
CA ASP A 590 6.85 37.38 13.62
C ASP A 590 8.32 37.44 13.19
N ILE A 591 8.76 36.50 12.36
CA ILE A 591 10.09 36.52 11.76
C ILE A 591 10.24 37.72 10.83
N PHE A 592 9.23 38.01 10.00
CA PHE A 592 9.30 38.97 8.90
C PHE A 592 8.80 40.39 9.22
N LYS A 593 8.13 40.62 10.35
CA LYS A 593 7.40 41.87 10.66
C LYS A 593 8.23 43.16 10.61
N HIS A 594 9.55 43.08 10.78
CA HIS A 594 10.41 44.27 10.85
C HIS A 594 10.85 44.81 9.48
N ASP A 595 10.78 44.01 8.42
CA ASP A 595 11.13 44.44 7.07
C ASP A 595 10.20 43.77 6.04
N PRO A 596 8.95 44.27 5.89
CA PRO A 596 7.95 43.67 5.02
C PRO A 596 8.38 43.61 3.55
N GLN A 597 9.25 44.54 3.10
CA GLN A 597 9.69 44.60 1.72
C GLN A 597 10.73 43.51 1.42
N LYS A 598 11.72 43.30 2.30
CA LYS A 598 12.64 42.16 2.16
C LYS A 598 11.92 40.83 2.38
N ALA A 599 11.00 40.76 3.33
CA ALA A 599 10.16 39.59 3.53
C ALA A 599 9.37 39.25 2.26
N LYS A 600 8.79 40.26 1.59
CA LYS A 600 8.12 40.06 0.31
C LYS A 600 9.05 39.48 -0.75
N ASN A 601 10.34 39.85 -0.77
CA ASN A 601 11.31 39.27 -1.71
C ASN A 601 11.61 37.79 -1.40
N VAL A 602 11.80 37.44 -0.12
CA VAL A 602 11.98 36.05 0.36
C VAL A 602 10.76 35.20 0.04
N LEU A 603 9.58 35.73 0.35
CA LEU A 603 8.34 35.03 0.07
C LEU A 603 8.15 34.87 -1.45
N ASN A 604 8.51 35.89 -2.25
CA ASN A 604 8.45 35.78 -3.71
C ASN A 604 9.48 34.81 -4.32
N SER A 605 10.53 34.42 -3.59
CA SER A 605 11.46 33.38 -4.04
C SER A 605 11.00 31.97 -3.69
N LEU A 606 9.96 31.81 -2.86
CA LEU A 606 9.38 30.50 -2.54
C LEU A 606 9.00 29.76 -3.82
N THR A 607 9.47 28.53 -3.91
CA THR A 607 9.04 27.58 -4.93
C THR A 607 7.65 27.03 -4.59
N ILE A 608 7.04 26.35 -5.57
CA ILE A 608 5.79 25.62 -5.36
C ILE A 608 5.96 24.58 -4.27
N ASP A 609 7.10 23.90 -4.24
CA ASP A 609 7.33 22.84 -3.27
C ASP A 609 7.50 23.43 -1.88
N ASP A 610 8.16 24.60 -1.72
CA ASP A 610 8.20 25.31 -0.43
C ASP A 610 6.79 25.70 0.04
N ILE A 611 5.97 26.28 -0.85
CA ILE A 611 4.58 26.65 -0.54
C ILE A 611 3.74 25.41 -0.22
N ARG A 612 3.95 24.32 -0.95
CA ARG A 612 3.26 23.05 -0.71
C ARG A 612 3.66 22.44 0.60
N CYS A 613 4.93 22.47 0.94
CA CYS A 613 5.42 21.98 2.21
C CYS A 613 4.74 22.78 3.34
N PHE A 614 4.74 24.11 3.28
CA PHE A 614 4.03 24.92 4.29
C PHE A 614 2.54 24.71 4.39
N LEU A 615 1.90 24.46 3.26
CA LEU A 615 0.47 24.23 3.25
C LEU A 615 0.19 22.79 3.73
N PHE A 616 0.85 21.77 3.18
CA PHE A 616 0.37 20.39 3.20
C PHE A 616 1.19 19.39 4.03
N GLU A 617 2.33 19.76 4.59
CA GLU A 617 3.21 18.84 5.33
C GLU A 617 3.46 19.35 6.76
N ASP A 618 2.95 18.59 7.76
CA ASP A 618 2.79 19.11 9.12
C ASP A 618 4.04 19.26 9.99
N ASP A 619 5.19 18.59 9.75
CA ASP A 619 6.17 18.50 10.88
C ASP A 619 7.68 18.68 10.63
N GLN A 620 8.24 18.69 9.42
CA GLN A 620 9.72 18.54 9.30
C GLN A 620 10.39 19.24 8.11
N ILE A 621 9.87 20.37 7.65
CA ILE A 621 10.37 20.95 6.39
C ILE A 621 11.67 21.74 6.58
N LEU A 622 11.88 22.27 7.78
CA LEU A 622 13.01 23.14 8.05
C LEU A 622 13.92 22.45 9.06
N GLU A 623 14.57 21.36 8.63
CA GLU A 623 15.61 20.68 9.42
C GLU A 623 16.68 21.70 9.90
N PHE A 624 16.94 22.76 9.11
CA PHE A 624 17.82 23.86 9.53
C PHE A 624 17.32 24.63 10.77
N PHE A 625 16.01 24.66 11.00
CA PHE A 625 15.39 25.26 12.17
C PHE A 625 15.05 24.25 13.26
N ASP A 626 15.56 23.02 13.18
CA ASP A 626 15.44 22.08 14.28
C ASP A 626 16.08 22.63 15.56
N SER A 627 15.71 22.02 16.68
CA SER A 627 16.05 22.48 18.01
C SER A 627 17.56 22.74 18.13
N LEU A 628 17.91 23.86 18.78
CA LEU A 628 19.24 23.98 19.38
C LEU A 628 19.47 22.71 20.21
N GLU A 629 20.47 21.91 19.84
CA GLU A 629 20.85 20.72 20.62
C GLU A 629 21.33 21.20 21.99
N VAL A 630 20.43 21.13 22.97
CA VAL A 630 20.75 21.51 24.34
C VAL A 630 21.23 20.26 25.06
N ASP A 631 22.55 20.07 25.08
CA ASP A 631 23.16 19.30 26.15
C ASP A 631 22.78 19.92 27.50
N GLU A 632 22.55 19.07 28.49
CA GLU A 632 21.99 19.43 29.80
C GLU A 632 22.45 20.78 30.37
N ILE A 633 21.47 21.64 30.66
CA ILE A 633 21.71 23.01 31.17
C ILE A 633 22.25 22.93 32.59
N VAL A 634 23.50 23.34 32.77
CA VAL A 634 24.09 23.58 34.10
C VAL A 634 24.05 25.07 34.35
N GLU A 635 23.28 25.51 35.35
CA GLU A 635 23.26 26.92 35.75
C GLU A 635 24.63 27.31 36.30
N ARG A 636 25.29 28.28 35.65
CA ARG A 636 26.55 28.89 36.11
C ARG A 636 26.43 30.40 36.08
N ARG A 637 27.07 31.03 37.06
CA ARG A 637 27.10 32.51 37.18
C ARG A 637 28.23 33.10 36.32
N LEU A 638 27.96 34.24 35.69
CA LEU A 638 28.95 35.04 34.99
C LEU A 638 29.52 36.11 35.90
N VAL A 639 30.83 36.34 35.85
CA VAL A 639 31.53 37.40 36.58
C VAL A 639 32.12 38.37 35.58
N ASP A 640 31.72 39.64 35.64
CA ASP A 640 32.35 40.71 34.89
C ASP A 640 33.77 40.95 35.42
N SER A 641 34.75 40.85 34.54
CA SER A 641 36.16 41.06 34.87
C SER A 641 36.49 42.50 35.29
N SER A 642 35.61 43.47 35.02
CA SER A 642 35.85 44.89 35.27
C SER A 642 35.14 45.45 36.51
N ARG A 643 34.08 44.80 37.03
CA ARG A 643 33.21 45.37 38.09
C ARG A 643 33.12 44.57 39.40
N GLY A 644 33.89 43.49 39.56
CA GLY A 644 33.73 42.57 40.70
C GLY A 644 32.46 41.71 40.57
N THR A 645 32.26 40.75 41.48
CA THR A 645 31.22 39.71 41.39
C THR A 645 29.81 40.27 41.22
N LEU A 646 29.30 40.25 39.98
CA LEU A 646 27.87 40.34 39.68
C LEU A 646 27.23 38.98 39.97
N LYS A 647 26.11 39.00 40.70
CA LYS A 647 25.36 37.81 41.07
C LYS A 647 24.31 37.54 39.97
N CYS A 648 24.78 37.28 38.75
CA CYS A 648 23.89 37.05 37.61
C CYS A 648 23.18 35.68 37.74
N THR A 649 21.99 35.68 38.32
CA THR A 649 20.93 34.72 37.98
C THR A 649 20.39 35.12 36.61
N LEU A 650 20.43 34.18 35.68
CA LEU A 650 20.34 34.39 34.24
C LEU A 650 19.21 35.34 33.79
N PHE A 651 19.62 36.23 32.87
CA PHE A 651 18.90 37.15 31.99
C PHE A 651 18.61 38.61 32.39
N PRO A 652 18.00 39.01 33.52
CA PRO A 652 17.62 40.42 33.69
C PRO A 652 18.79 41.41 33.64
N GLU A 653 19.92 41.06 34.27
CA GLU A 653 21.10 41.93 34.37
C GLU A 653 21.99 41.84 33.12
N VAL A 654 22.17 40.63 32.57
CA VAL A 654 22.86 40.44 31.29
C VAL A 654 22.05 41.09 30.16
N ALA A 655 20.71 41.09 30.21
CA ALA A 655 19.85 41.71 29.22
C ALA A 655 20.08 43.23 29.13
N ALA A 656 20.23 43.92 30.27
CA ALA A 656 20.57 45.34 30.28
C ALA A 656 21.95 45.59 29.63
N ASP A 657 22.94 44.76 29.92
CA ASP A 657 24.26 44.82 29.28
C ASP A 657 24.20 44.46 27.78
N VAL A 658 23.31 43.55 27.39
CA VAL A 658 23.02 43.10 26.02
C VAL A 658 22.34 44.18 25.19
N GLU A 659 21.52 45.03 25.80
CA GLU A 659 20.96 46.19 25.11
C GLU A 659 22.02 47.26 24.79
N GLU A 660 23.00 47.45 25.68
CA GLU A 660 24.08 48.46 25.48
C GLU A 660 25.24 47.97 24.61
N SER A 661 25.63 46.69 24.73
CA SER A 661 26.81 46.12 24.09
C SER A 661 26.44 45.03 23.09
N LYS A 662 27.03 45.08 21.88
CA LYS A 662 26.76 44.09 20.83
C LYS A 662 27.74 42.92 20.81
N THR A 663 28.85 43.00 21.55
CA THR A 663 29.90 41.98 21.50
C THR A 663 30.38 41.61 22.89
N PHE A 664 30.49 40.30 23.13
CA PHE A 664 30.78 39.70 24.42
C PHE A 664 31.85 38.62 24.29
N ILE A 665 32.78 38.56 25.25
CA ILE A 665 33.76 37.48 25.36
C ILE A 665 33.52 36.71 26.65
N LEU A 666 33.41 35.39 26.54
CA LEU A 666 33.45 34.44 27.65
C LEU A 666 34.84 33.78 27.70
N ALA A 667 35.69 34.19 28.64
CA ALA A 667 37.07 33.74 28.70
C ALA A 667 37.41 33.04 30.00
N ASP A 668 37.79 31.76 29.91
CA ASP A 668 38.14 30.95 31.08
C ASP A 668 39.02 29.74 30.70
N LYS A 669 39.59 29.07 31.71
CA LYS A 669 40.44 27.89 31.54
C LYS A 669 39.71 26.74 30.83
N ALA A 670 40.48 25.79 30.29
CA ALA A 670 39.92 24.56 29.72
C ALA A 670 39.13 23.78 30.78
N GLY A 671 38.02 23.15 30.40
CA GLY A 671 37.14 22.42 31.31
C GLY A 671 36.30 23.31 32.25
N ALA A 672 36.40 24.65 32.16
CA ALA A 672 35.61 25.57 32.98
C ALA A 672 34.11 25.61 32.59
N GLY A 673 33.65 24.87 31.58
CA GLY A 673 32.24 24.84 31.18
C GLY A 673 31.80 25.97 30.25
N LYS A 674 32.71 26.56 29.47
CA LYS A 674 32.40 27.65 28.51
C LYS A 674 31.36 27.24 27.47
N THR A 675 31.57 26.10 26.80
CA THR A 675 30.63 25.55 25.81
C THR A 675 29.25 25.31 26.40
N ALA A 676 29.16 24.69 27.58
CA ALA A 676 27.89 24.47 28.27
C ALA A 676 27.16 25.78 28.59
N MET A 677 27.90 26.81 29.04
CA MET A 677 27.31 28.12 29.28
C MET A 677 26.89 28.81 27.97
N MET A 678 27.66 28.68 26.90
CA MET A 678 27.30 29.23 25.59
C MET A 678 26.04 28.55 25.03
N ASN A 679 25.86 27.23 25.22
CA ASN A 679 24.61 26.53 24.89
C ASN A 679 23.42 27.07 25.68
N LYS A 680 23.59 27.29 27.00
CA LYS A 680 22.54 27.90 27.84
C LYS A 680 22.19 29.31 27.38
N ILE A 681 23.20 30.15 27.12
CA ILE A 681 23.01 31.49 26.56
C ILE A 681 22.26 31.40 25.22
N ALA A 682 22.60 30.45 24.36
CA ALA A 682 21.91 30.24 23.09
C ALA A 682 20.41 29.98 23.29
N TYR A 683 20.08 29.05 24.18
CA TYR A 683 18.70 28.66 24.50
C TYR A 683 17.91 29.83 25.08
N ASP A 684 18.47 30.53 26.06
CA ASP A 684 17.76 31.63 26.72
C ASP A 684 17.61 32.85 25.80
N LEU A 685 18.63 33.15 24.98
CA LEU A 685 18.51 34.18 23.94
C LEU A 685 17.41 33.82 22.95
N LYS A 686 17.29 32.54 22.60
CA LYS A 686 16.26 32.06 21.68
C LYS A 686 14.86 32.19 22.27
N ALA A 687 14.69 31.79 23.54
CA ALA A 687 13.43 31.93 24.27
C ALA A 687 13.00 33.40 24.41
N ALA A 688 13.94 34.29 24.71
CA ALA A 688 13.71 35.73 24.81
C ALA A 688 13.44 36.38 23.45
N ASN A 689 14.08 35.89 22.39
CA ASN A 689 14.02 36.47 21.05
C ASN A 689 13.46 35.49 20.02
N LYS A 690 12.18 35.13 20.16
CA LYS A 690 11.50 34.12 19.31
C LYS A 690 11.66 34.32 17.80
N SER A 691 11.85 35.56 17.34
CA SER A 691 12.01 35.89 15.92
C SER A 691 13.46 36.00 15.43
N HIS A 692 14.45 35.79 16.31
CA HIS A 692 15.88 35.80 15.98
C HIS A 692 16.39 34.38 15.76
N PHE A 693 17.37 34.26 14.88
CA PHE A 693 18.12 33.03 14.69
C PHE A 693 19.39 33.06 15.54
N VAL A 694 19.57 32.04 16.37
CA VAL A 694 20.75 31.91 17.23
C VAL A 694 21.74 30.99 16.55
N ALA A 695 22.77 31.57 15.94
CA ALA A 695 23.82 30.88 15.21
C ALA A 695 24.93 30.43 16.18
N PHE A 696 24.75 29.26 16.78
CA PHE A 696 25.77 28.63 17.61
C PHE A 696 26.77 27.86 16.73
N ILE A 697 28.03 28.27 16.76
CA ILE A 697 29.09 27.79 15.86
C ILE A 697 30.27 27.33 16.71
N LYS A 698 30.48 26.01 16.79
CA LYS A 698 31.72 25.42 17.31
C LYS A 698 32.81 25.58 16.25
N LEU A 699 33.82 26.37 16.57
CA LEU A 699 34.84 26.75 15.58
C LEU A 699 35.74 25.58 15.18
N SER A 700 35.96 24.61 16.07
CA SER A 700 36.63 23.35 15.76
C SER A 700 35.94 22.56 14.66
N ASP A 701 34.61 22.47 14.71
CA ASP A 701 33.81 21.73 13.72
C ASP A 701 33.80 22.42 12.34
N CYS A 702 34.15 23.70 12.29
CA CYS A 702 34.15 24.52 11.07
C CYS A 702 35.56 24.80 10.54
N TYR A 703 36.60 24.18 11.09
CA TYR A 703 38.00 24.50 10.76
C TYR A 703 38.27 24.44 9.25
N ASP A 704 37.93 23.32 8.60
CA ASP A 704 38.19 23.09 7.18
C ASP A 704 37.45 24.10 6.28
N ILE A 705 36.20 24.44 6.63
CA ILE A 705 35.39 25.41 5.90
C ILE A 705 36.05 26.79 6.00
N LEU A 706 36.43 27.20 7.21
CA LEU A 706 37.09 28.49 7.44
C LEU A 706 38.45 28.57 6.73
N GLU A 707 39.24 27.49 6.73
CA GLU A 707 40.52 27.42 6.02
C GLU A 707 40.35 27.60 4.49
N GLN A 708 39.35 26.94 3.90
CA GLN A 708 39.06 27.06 2.47
C GLN A 708 38.65 28.49 2.07
N HIS A 709 37.89 29.19 2.92
CA HIS A 709 37.53 30.59 2.69
C HIS A 709 38.71 31.54 2.94
N GLN A 710 39.66 31.17 3.79
CA GLN A 710 40.89 31.94 4.02
C GLN A 710 41.78 31.97 2.78
N ALA A 711 41.69 31.01 1.88
CA ALA A 711 42.40 31.08 0.60
C ALA A 711 41.79 32.10 -0.39
N LYS A 712 40.51 32.51 -0.21
CA LYS A 712 39.72 33.29 -1.19
C LYS A 712 39.53 34.78 -0.81
N LEU A 713 40.40 35.29 0.05
CA LEU A 713 40.30 36.49 0.93
C LEU A 713 39.94 37.89 0.37
N SER A 714 39.50 38.08 -0.88
CA SER A 714 39.24 39.44 -1.39
C SER A 714 37.95 40.07 -0.86
N ILE A 715 36.87 39.28 -0.68
CA ILE A 715 35.61 39.71 -0.06
C ILE A 715 35.00 38.50 0.66
N ILE A 716 34.88 38.54 1.99
CA ILE A 716 34.18 37.48 2.73
C ILE A 716 32.69 37.67 2.53
N ASP A 717 32.07 36.77 1.77
CA ASP A 717 30.62 36.64 1.74
C ASP A 717 30.17 35.82 2.96
N ILE A 718 29.90 36.51 4.07
CA ILE A 718 29.43 35.85 5.30
C ILE A 718 28.16 35.03 5.03
N LYS A 719 27.30 35.45 4.09
CA LYS A 719 26.08 34.69 3.79
C LYS A 719 26.43 33.32 3.21
N ALA A 720 27.35 33.28 2.25
CA ALA A 720 27.85 32.03 1.67
C ALA A 720 28.49 31.14 2.75
N LEU A 721 29.29 31.73 3.65
CA LEU A 721 29.90 31.01 4.76
C LEU A 721 28.85 30.39 5.69
N LEU A 722 27.78 31.12 6.05
CA LEU A 722 26.73 30.59 6.93
C LEU A 722 25.94 29.46 6.27
N ILE A 723 25.64 29.58 4.98
CA ILE A 723 24.98 28.52 4.21
C ILE A 723 25.80 27.22 4.26
N GLU A 724 27.14 27.33 4.14
CA GLU A 724 28.06 26.19 4.17
C GLU A 724 28.22 25.61 5.58
N ILE A 725 28.43 26.45 6.60
CA ILE A 725 28.55 26.01 8.01
C ILE A 725 27.31 25.24 8.46
N PHE A 726 26.12 25.79 8.17
CA PHE A 726 24.87 25.15 8.58
C PHE A 726 24.35 24.13 7.57
N LYS A 727 25.10 23.85 6.49
CA LYS A 727 24.74 22.87 5.45
C LYS A 727 23.32 23.08 4.92
N VAL A 728 22.93 24.34 4.72
CA VAL A 728 21.58 24.72 4.28
C VAL A 728 21.38 24.25 2.84
N LYS A 729 20.42 23.34 2.61
CA LYS A 729 20.21 22.70 1.29
C LYS A 729 19.00 23.26 0.55
N ILE A 730 18.03 23.81 1.26
CA ILE A 730 16.74 24.18 0.68
C ILE A 730 16.74 25.69 0.37
N ASP A 731 16.31 26.07 -0.83
CA ASP A 731 16.30 27.45 -1.32
C ASP A 731 15.58 28.41 -0.36
N ILE A 732 14.52 27.94 0.30
CA ILE A 732 13.82 28.72 1.29
C ILE A 732 14.66 29.03 2.53
N GLU A 733 15.34 28.03 3.08
CA GLU A 733 16.18 28.21 4.27
C GLU A 733 17.29 29.22 3.97
N VAL A 734 17.87 29.14 2.77
CA VAL A 734 18.83 30.13 2.25
C VAL A 734 18.21 31.53 2.21
N ALA A 735 16.99 31.65 1.70
CA ALA A 735 16.29 32.94 1.61
C ALA A 735 15.93 33.52 3.00
N VAL A 736 15.47 32.68 3.93
CA VAL A 736 15.16 33.06 5.32
C VAL A 736 16.44 33.45 6.05
N LEU A 737 17.51 32.67 5.96
CA LEU A 737 18.82 32.99 6.55
C LEU A 737 19.38 34.31 6.00
N THR A 738 19.27 34.51 4.68
CA THR A 738 19.67 35.76 4.01
C THR A 738 18.87 36.97 4.52
N TYR A 739 17.57 36.79 4.74
CA TYR A 739 16.72 37.82 5.35
C TYR A 739 17.14 38.12 6.78
N LEU A 740 17.28 37.09 7.62
CA LEU A 740 17.66 37.23 9.02
C LEU A 740 18.98 37.98 9.15
N TYR A 741 19.97 37.63 8.33
CA TYR A 741 21.25 38.33 8.27
C TYR A 741 21.07 39.81 7.88
N SER A 742 20.32 40.07 6.81
CA SER A 742 20.10 41.42 6.28
C SER A 742 19.17 42.28 7.14
N ALA A 743 18.41 41.67 8.04
CA ALA A 743 17.56 42.31 9.04
C ALA A 743 18.27 42.47 10.40
N SER A 744 19.54 42.03 10.51
CA SER A 744 20.28 41.96 11.77
C SER A 744 19.55 41.18 12.87
N LYS A 745 18.94 40.05 12.50
CA LYS A 745 18.20 39.14 13.38
C LYS A 745 18.96 37.83 13.64
N ILE A 746 20.28 37.85 13.48
CA ILE A 746 21.13 36.69 13.81
C ILE A 746 21.95 37.03 15.04
N ILE A 747 21.95 36.15 16.04
CA ILE A 747 22.82 36.24 17.20
C ILE A 747 23.91 35.18 17.04
N PHE A 748 25.17 35.61 16.90
CA PHE A 748 26.30 34.71 16.67
C PHE A 748 26.93 34.31 18.00
N LEU A 749 27.12 33.00 18.19
CA LEU A 749 27.83 32.44 19.33
C LEU A 749 28.99 31.59 18.79
N PHE A 750 30.20 32.14 18.82
CA PHE A 750 31.41 31.45 18.39
C PHE A 750 32.07 30.78 19.59
N ASP A 751 32.07 29.46 19.63
CA ASP A 751 32.68 28.67 20.70
C ASP A 751 34.08 28.18 20.30
N GLY A 752 35.05 28.30 21.20
CA GLY A 752 36.39 27.72 21.02
C GLY A 752 37.33 28.50 20.10
N VAL A 753 37.41 29.83 20.20
CA VAL A 753 38.36 30.62 19.35
C VAL A 753 39.81 30.19 19.55
N ASP A 754 40.17 29.75 20.76
CA ASP A 754 41.50 29.23 21.04
C ASP A 754 41.85 27.94 20.27
N GLU A 755 40.86 27.25 19.69
CA GLU A 755 41.06 26.01 18.94
C GLU A 755 41.44 26.26 17.48
N ILE A 756 41.11 27.44 16.94
CA ILE A 756 41.45 27.83 15.55
C ILE A 756 42.63 28.80 15.47
N TYR A 757 43.04 29.35 16.62
CA TYR A 757 44.15 30.29 16.72
C TYR A 757 45.49 29.55 16.89
N PRO A 758 46.59 30.02 16.28
CA PRO A 758 46.73 31.23 15.47
C PRO A 758 46.42 31.05 13.98
N ASN A 759 46.21 29.81 13.51
CA ASN A 759 46.20 29.47 12.09
C ASN A 759 45.12 30.22 11.28
N LEU A 760 43.91 30.34 11.83
CA LEU A 760 42.78 30.98 11.17
C LEU A 760 42.49 32.39 11.72
N LYS A 761 43.49 33.03 12.33
CA LYS A 761 43.38 34.38 12.92
C LYS A 761 42.82 35.40 11.94
N ASP A 762 43.39 35.46 10.73
CA ASP A 762 43.11 36.56 9.80
C ASP A 762 41.68 36.49 9.26
N ILE A 763 41.19 35.29 8.92
CA ILE A 763 39.80 35.12 8.48
C ILE A 763 38.84 35.40 9.63
N PHE A 764 39.10 34.88 10.83
CA PHE A 764 38.22 35.08 11.97
C PHE A 764 38.15 36.55 12.39
N SER A 765 39.28 37.27 12.39
CA SER A 765 39.31 38.72 12.62
C SER A 765 38.52 39.50 11.56
N LYS A 766 38.57 39.09 10.28
CA LYS A 766 37.75 39.70 9.22
C LYS A 766 36.27 39.43 9.40
N ILE A 767 35.88 38.20 9.80
CA ILE A 767 34.48 37.85 10.12
C ILE A 767 33.96 38.73 11.25
N LEU A 768 34.69 38.78 12.37
CA LEU A 768 34.33 39.59 13.53
C LEU A 768 34.22 41.08 13.21
N LYS A 769 35.19 41.62 12.46
CA LYS A 769 35.18 43.01 12.01
C LYS A 769 33.96 43.28 11.12
N HIS A 770 33.68 42.41 10.15
CA HIS A 770 32.54 42.56 9.26
C HIS A 770 31.21 42.53 10.03
N LEU A 771 31.04 41.58 10.97
CA LEU A 771 29.83 41.49 11.79
C LEU A 771 29.64 42.75 12.64
N LYS A 772 30.72 43.28 13.24
CA LYS A 772 30.68 44.50 14.05
C LYS A 772 30.34 45.74 13.22
N GLU A 773 30.93 45.89 12.02
CA GLU A 773 30.80 47.10 11.19
C GLU A 773 29.52 47.11 10.34
N ASN A 774 29.09 45.97 9.83
CA ASN A 774 28.04 45.90 8.80
C ASN A 774 26.70 45.41 9.35
N THR A 775 26.64 44.95 10.60
CA THR A 775 25.42 44.38 11.16
C THR A 775 25.14 44.92 12.56
N LYS A 776 23.86 44.91 12.96
CA LYS A 776 23.48 45.16 14.36
C LYS A 776 23.40 43.85 15.16
N ASN A 777 23.95 42.76 14.62
CA ASN A 777 23.90 41.45 15.23
C ASN A 777 24.69 41.44 16.54
N GLN A 778 24.19 40.67 17.50
CA GLN A 778 24.88 40.38 18.73
C GLN A 778 25.90 39.26 18.49
N VAL A 779 27.09 39.36 19.08
CA VAL A 779 28.19 38.41 18.91
C VAL A 779 28.74 38.00 20.27
N TRP A 780 28.77 36.70 20.53
CA TRP A 780 29.40 36.09 21.69
C TRP A 780 30.58 35.25 21.23
N VAL A 781 31.67 35.32 21.99
CA VAL A 781 32.91 34.62 21.67
C VAL A 781 33.41 33.90 22.91
N SER A 782 33.62 32.59 22.83
CA SER A 782 34.24 31.79 23.89
C SER A 782 35.73 31.58 23.57
N THR A 783 36.59 31.72 24.58
CA THR A 783 38.04 31.58 24.41
C THR A 783 38.80 31.27 25.70
N ARG A 784 40.13 31.10 25.63
CA ARG A 784 41.04 31.06 26.79
C ARG A 784 41.57 32.45 27.15
N PRO A 785 41.92 32.71 28.43
CA PRO A 785 42.31 34.04 28.91
C PRO A 785 43.47 34.71 28.15
N HIS A 786 44.41 33.92 27.61
CA HIS A 786 45.58 34.47 26.92
C HIS A 786 45.26 35.16 25.59
N LEU A 787 44.12 34.85 24.95
CA LEU A 787 43.65 35.51 23.72
C LEU A 787 42.78 36.74 23.97
N VAL A 788 42.37 36.98 25.22
CA VAL A 788 41.49 38.10 25.58
C VAL A 788 42.07 39.46 25.19
N PRO A 789 43.36 39.78 25.44
CA PRO A 789 43.89 41.10 25.06
C PRO A 789 43.73 41.37 23.55
N GLN A 790 44.09 40.38 22.73
CA GLN A 790 44.00 40.48 21.28
C GLN A 790 42.56 40.65 20.79
N LEU A 791 41.62 39.86 21.33
CA LEU A 791 40.22 39.97 20.96
C LEU A 791 39.57 41.26 21.49
N LYS A 792 39.96 41.72 22.69
CA LYS A 792 39.44 42.97 23.28
C LYS A 792 39.86 44.19 22.48
N ASP A 793 41.10 44.22 22.00
CA ASP A 793 41.61 45.29 21.13
C ASP A 793 40.85 45.34 19.80
N GLN A 794 40.48 44.18 19.24
CA GLN A 794 39.73 44.09 17.98
C GLN A 794 38.24 44.41 18.16
N LEU A 795 37.62 43.89 19.22
CA LEU A 795 36.17 43.88 19.38
C LEU A 795 35.64 45.05 20.22
N GLN A 796 36.46 45.65 21.09
CA GLN A 796 36.03 46.65 22.09
C GLN A 796 34.81 46.16 22.89
N CYS A 797 34.94 44.97 23.48
CA CYS A 797 33.83 44.22 24.07
C CYS A 797 33.96 44.05 25.59
N LYS A 798 32.84 43.69 26.24
CA LYS A 798 32.82 43.24 27.64
C LYS A 798 33.37 41.81 27.74
N VAL A 799 34.12 41.54 28.81
CA VAL A 799 34.75 40.22 29.05
C VAL A 799 34.22 39.65 30.36
N TYR A 800 33.60 38.47 30.25
CA TYR A 800 33.09 37.69 31.36
C TYR A 800 33.98 36.46 31.63
N LYS A 801 34.00 36.05 32.89
CA LYS A 801 34.55 34.76 33.35
C LYS A 801 33.44 33.93 33.98
N LEU A 802 33.63 32.62 34.06
CA LEU A 802 32.69 31.78 34.78
C LEU A 802 33.03 31.83 36.27
N ALA A 803 32.01 32.02 37.11
CA ALA A 803 32.18 31.83 38.54
C ALA A 803 32.59 30.37 38.79
N SER A 804 33.49 30.16 39.76
CA SER A 804 33.68 28.82 40.30
C SER A 804 32.39 28.37 40.95
N LEU A 805 31.97 27.13 40.66
CA LEU A 805 30.79 26.54 41.31
C LEU A 805 30.92 26.66 42.82
N SER A 806 29.85 27.12 43.48
CA SER A 806 29.74 27.06 44.93
C SER A 806 29.77 25.61 45.41
N LYS A 807 29.92 25.40 46.72
CA LYS A 807 29.90 24.03 47.26
C LYS A 807 28.54 23.38 46.98
N GLU A 808 27.46 24.12 47.18
CA GLU A 808 26.09 23.68 46.95
C GLU A 808 25.86 23.36 45.47
N GLU A 809 26.32 24.23 44.55
CA GLU A 809 26.23 24.00 43.10
C GLU A 809 27.07 22.79 42.65
N LYS A 810 28.21 22.52 43.29
CA LYS A 810 29.00 21.29 43.05
C LYS A 810 28.26 20.06 43.55
N ASP A 811 27.69 20.12 44.75
CA ASP A 811 26.96 19.01 45.36
C ASP A 811 25.71 18.68 44.51
N GLU A 812 24.99 19.68 44.02
CA GLU A 812 23.86 19.52 43.09
C GLU A 812 24.29 18.96 41.73
N PHE A 813 25.37 19.49 41.15
CA PHE A 813 25.92 18.99 39.88
C PHE A 813 26.38 17.54 39.99
N ILE A 814 26.93 17.15 41.15
CA ILE A 814 27.35 15.79 41.45
C ILE A 814 26.11 14.91 41.66
N SER A 815 25.10 15.34 42.43
CA SER A 815 23.90 14.55 42.69
C SER A 815 23.10 14.26 41.42
N THR A 816 22.89 15.27 40.57
CA THR A 816 22.23 15.08 39.26
C THR A 816 22.98 14.12 38.34
N ARG A 817 24.32 14.11 38.39
CA ARG A 817 25.13 13.14 37.62
C ARG A 817 25.17 11.75 38.23
N ILE A 818 25.24 11.65 39.56
CA ILE A 818 25.27 10.38 40.27
C ILE A 818 23.92 9.67 40.11
N ASP A 819 22.79 10.36 40.27
CA ASP A 819 21.44 9.79 40.08
C ASP A 819 21.21 9.30 38.65
N LYS A 820 21.84 9.95 37.66
CA LYS A 820 21.84 9.50 36.26
C LYS A 820 22.76 8.31 36.02
N SER A 821 23.96 8.30 36.61
CA SER A 821 24.87 7.15 36.52
C SER A 821 24.39 5.93 37.31
N ALA A 822 23.54 6.13 38.32
CA ALA A 822 22.82 5.08 39.05
C ALA A 822 21.61 4.52 38.27
N GLY A 823 21.36 5.02 37.04
CA GLY A 823 20.50 4.36 36.05
C GLY A 823 19.01 4.32 36.36
N SER A 824 18.51 4.84 37.49
CA SER A 824 17.11 4.61 37.87
C SER A 824 16.11 5.25 36.90
N SER A 825 16.36 6.44 36.35
CA SER A 825 15.37 7.13 35.50
C SER A 825 15.27 6.55 34.08
N HIS A 826 16.38 6.25 33.43
CA HIS A 826 16.38 5.57 32.12
C HIS A 826 15.94 4.10 32.23
N PHE A 827 16.33 3.41 33.30
CA PHE A 827 15.89 2.04 33.57
C PHE A 827 14.40 1.97 33.91
N THR A 828 13.88 2.88 34.74
CA THR A 828 12.43 2.96 35.03
C THR A 828 11.65 3.37 33.78
N GLY A 829 12.22 4.22 32.91
CA GLY A 829 11.66 4.53 31.60
C GLY A 829 11.58 3.31 30.69
N LEU A 830 12.66 2.54 30.59
CA LEU A 830 12.73 1.30 29.81
C LEU A 830 11.78 0.23 30.36
N VAL A 831 11.73 0.03 31.68
CA VAL A 831 10.82 -0.91 32.33
C VAL A 831 9.38 -0.49 32.10
N LYS A 832 9.02 0.79 32.26
CA LYS A 832 7.67 1.28 31.94
C LYS A 832 7.33 1.16 30.47
N GLU A 833 8.31 1.35 29.57
CA GLU A 833 8.10 1.19 28.13
C GLU A 833 7.92 -0.28 27.75
N ILE A 834 8.69 -1.19 28.35
CA ILE A 834 8.52 -2.64 28.21
C ILE A 834 7.16 -3.05 28.79
N GLU A 835 6.79 -2.60 29.99
CA GLU A 835 5.48 -2.86 30.61
C GLU A 835 4.35 -2.32 29.72
N SER A 836 4.43 -1.07 29.27
CA SER A 836 3.41 -0.44 28.44
C SER A 836 3.33 -1.03 27.03
N SER A 837 4.45 -1.50 26.46
CA SER A 837 4.51 -2.15 25.16
C SER A 837 4.00 -3.59 25.27
N THR A 838 4.32 -4.26 26.37
CA THR A 838 3.80 -5.59 26.71
C THR A 838 2.29 -5.50 26.88
N GLU A 839 1.76 -4.64 27.75
CA GLU A 839 0.33 -4.39 27.95
C GLU A 839 -0.42 -4.02 26.66
N ARG A 840 0.21 -3.28 25.74
CA ARG A 840 -0.38 -2.90 24.45
C ARG A 840 -0.34 -4.00 23.38
N ARG A 841 0.48 -5.04 23.54
CA ARG A 841 0.76 -6.06 22.50
C ARG A 841 0.45 -7.49 22.93
N VAL A 842 -0.17 -7.70 24.10
CA VAL A 842 -0.46 -9.01 24.72
C VAL A 842 -1.29 -9.96 23.84
N ASP A 843 -1.96 -9.47 22.79
CA ASP A 843 -2.78 -10.32 21.92
C ASP A 843 -2.01 -10.95 20.73
N ASN A 844 -0.70 -10.69 20.56
CA ASN A 844 0.09 -11.21 19.44
C ASN A 844 1.33 -12.02 19.86
N PHE A 845 1.51 -13.18 19.21
CA PHE A 845 2.58 -14.17 19.45
C PHE A 845 4.02 -13.64 19.24
N TYR A 846 4.19 -12.47 18.61
CA TYR A 846 5.48 -11.81 18.34
C TYR A 846 6.11 -11.11 19.56
N MET A 847 5.57 -11.34 20.76
CA MET A 847 6.02 -10.72 22.02
C MET A 847 7.49 -11.06 22.34
N ILE A 848 7.90 -12.32 22.16
CA ILE A 848 9.25 -12.79 22.50
C ILE A 848 10.31 -12.18 21.56
N GLU A 849 10.02 -12.09 20.27
CA GLU A 849 10.90 -11.46 19.28
C GLU A 849 11.03 -9.96 19.52
N SER A 850 9.94 -9.29 19.89
CA SER A 850 9.96 -7.85 20.22
C SER A 850 10.75 -7.56 21.49
N ILE A 851 10.59 -8.37 22.53
CA ILE A 851 11.37 -8.27 23.77
C ILE A 851 12.85 -8.52 23.44
N TYR A 852 13.18 -9.56 22.69
CA TYR A 852 14.56 -9.85 22.28
C TYR A 852 15.21 -8.73 21.46
N GLN A 853 14.47 -8.10 20.52
CA GLN A 853 14.98 -6.96 19.74
C GLN A 853 15.23 -5.73 20.63
N ILE A 854 14.38 -5.49 21.64
CA ILE A 854 14.60 -4.42 22.63
C ILE A 854 15.86 -4.72 23.46
N PHE A 855 16.03 -5.95 23.93
CA PHE A 855 17.23 -6.39 24.66
C PHE A 855 18.52 -6.26 23.81
N CYS A 856 18.48 -6.67 22.54
CA CYS A 856 19.62 -6.57 21.63
C CYS A 856 20.00 -5.14 21.28
N SER A 857 19.01 -4.24 21.21
CA SER A 857 19.22 -2.82 20.90
C SER A 857 19.85 -2.04 22.05
N HIS A 858 19.88 -2.61 23.27
CA HIS A 858 20.35 -1.95 24.50
C HIS A 858 21.43 -2.76 25.24
N LYS A 859 22.23 -3.51 24.47
CA LYS A 859 23.27 -4.46 24.95
C LYS A 859 24.29 -3.84 25.91
N ASP A 860 24.58 -2.55 25.78
CA ASP A 860 25.58 -1.85 26.60
C ASP A 860 25.09 -1.58 28.03
N ILE A 861 23.78 -1.35 28.21
CA ILE A 861 23.16 -1.04 29.52
C ILE A 861 23.13 -2.28 30.42
N LEU A 862 22.99 -3.47 29.84
CA LEU A 862 22.85 -4.74 30.56
C LEU A 862 24.19 -5.32 31.04
N SER A 863 25.31 -4.79 30.53
CA SER A 863 26.66 -5.20 30.93
C SER A 863 27.07 -4.68 32.32
N ILE A 864 26.32 -3.75 32.90
CA ILE A 864 26.76 -2.94 34.06
C ILE A 864 26.21 -3.45 35.40
N ASN A 865 25.16 -4.28 35.46
CA ASN A 865 24.65 -4.77 36.75
C ASN A 865 23.83 -6.09 36.66
N SER A 866 24.40 -7.22 37.08
CA SER A 866 23.79 -8.56 36.96
C SER A 866 22.56 -8.80 37.86
N SER A 867 22.44 -8.08 38.98
CA SER A 867 21.30 -8.21 39.91
C SER A 867 19.98 -7.74 39.29
N ASN A 868 20.02 -6.71 38.44
CA ASN A 868 18.83 -6.12 37.82
C ASN A 868 18.26 -6.98 36.68
N PHE A 869 19.11 -7.81 36.05
CA PHE A 869 18.67 -8.76 35.02
C PHE A 869 17.84 -9.89 35.63
N SER A 870 18.27 -10.46 36.76
CA SER A 870 17.53 -11.50 37.47
C SER A 870 16.13 -11.03 37.84
N GLU A 871 15.99 -9.81 38.37
CA GLU A 871 14.68 -9.29 38.79
C GLU A 871 13.71 -9.07 37.60
N ILE A 872 14.21 -8.56 36.46
CA ILE A 872 13.40 -8.42 35.24
C ILE A 872 12.98 -9.79 34.72
N PHE A 873 13.90 -10.75 34.71
CA PHE A 873 13.66 -12.09 34.22
C PHE A 873 12.61 -12.82 35.08
N ASP A 874 12.71 -12.71 36.39
CA ASP A 874 11.75 -13.29 37.35
C ASP A 874 10.36 -12.65 37.21
N LYS A 875 10.27 -11.33 37.00
CA LYS A 875 9.00 -10.62 36.75
C LYS A 875 8.36 -11.03 35.43
N LEU A 876 9.14 -11.23 34.37
CA LEU A 876 8.64 -11.70 33.07
C LEU A 876 8.12 -13.14 33.17
N ILE A 877 8.82 -14.01 33.91
CA ILE A 877 8.36 -15.38 34.19
C ILE A 877 7.06 -15.37 35.00
N GLN A 878 6.95 -14.52 36.03
CA GLN A 878 5.71 -14.39 36.81
C GLN A 878 4.54 -13.86 35.97
N LEU A 879 4.76 -12.87 35.10
CA LEU A 879 3.71 -12.34 34.22
C LEU A 879 3.22 -13.40 33.23
N TYR A 880 4.13 -14.22 32.71
CA TYR A 880 3.79 -15.35 31.85
C TYR A 880 3.02 -16.44 32.61
N ALA A 881 3.51 -16.88 33.78
CA ALA A 881 2.88 -17.89 34.61
C ALA A 881 1.46 -17.49 35.05
N ASN A 882 1.27 -16.25 35.52
CA ASN A 882 -0.03 -15.74 35.96
C ASN A 882 -1.08 -15.72 34.84
N LYS A 883 -0.66 -15.53 33.58
CA LYS A 883 -1.57 -15.53 32.42
C LYS A 883 -1.89 -16.93 31.90
N VAL A 884 -0.92 -17.85 31.95
CA VAL A 884 -1.15 -19.28 31.66
C VAL A 884 -2.19 -19.84 32.64
N ASP A 885 -2.07 -19.50 33.93
CA ASP A 885 -3.06 -19.89 34.94
C ASP A 885 -4.44 -19.23 34.71
N GLN A 886 -4.49 -17.96 34.29
CA GLN A 886 -5.76 -17.28 33.98
C GLN A 886 -6.48 -17.83 32.74
N LYS A 887 -5.76 -18.35 31.74
CA LYS A 887 -6.35 -18.99 30.55
C LYS A 887 -6.70 -20.47 30.73
N LEU A 888 -6.23 -21.13 31.80
CA LEU A 888 -6.58 -22.53 32.14
C LEU A 888 -7.84 -22.65 33.00
N ILE A 889 -8.32 -21.56 33.61
CA ILE A 889 -9.54 -21.56 34.43
C ILE A 889 -10.85 -21.83 33.63
N PRO A 890 -11.01 -21.47 32.34
CA PRO A 890 -12.19 -21.85 31.57
C PRO A 890 -12.25 -23.33 31.20
N ALA A 891 -11.12 -24.06 31.20
CA ALA A 891 -11.11 -25.49 30.83
C ALA A 891 -11.66 -26.40 31.95
N LYS A 892 -11.65 -25.92 33.21
CA LYS A 892 -12.19 -26.66 34.36
C LYS A 892 -13.73 -26.65 34.46
N SER A 893 -14.44 -25.93 33.58
CA SER A 893 -15.91 -25.83 33.63
C SER A 893 -16.66 -26.64 32.57
N ILE A 894 -15.96 -27.44 31.75
CA ILE A 894 -16.61 -28.36 30.81
C ILE A 894 -17.09 -29.61 31.58
N LYS A 895 -18.32 -29.56 32.09
CA LYS A 895 -19.04 -30.76 32.55
C LYS A 895 -19.25 -31.69 31.34
N GLY A 896 -18.61 -32.86 31.35
CA GLY A 896 -18.93 -33.92 30.39
C GLY A 896 -17.84 -34.91 30.00
N PHE A 897 -16.64 -34.85 30.56
CA PHE A 897 -15.61 -35.87 30.30
C PHE A 897 -15.11 -36.49 31.60
N ASN A 898 -15.31 -37.80 31.75
CA ASN A 898 -14.68 -38.60 32.79
C ASN A 898 -13.17 -38.67 32.47
N GLN A 899 -12.31 -38.33 33.44
CA GLN A 899 -10.85 -38.45 33.39
C GLN A 899 -10.37 -39.83 32.88
N GLU A 900 -11.13 -40.88 33.12
CA GLU A 900 -10.84 -42.26 32.73
C GLU A 900 -10.98 -42.50 31.21
N GLN A 901 -11.85 -41.75 30.52
CA GLN A 901 -12.02 -41.83 29.06
C GLN A 901 -10.90 -41.11 28.30
N VAL A 902 -10.33 -40.06 28.90
CA VAL A 902 -9.19 -39.33 28.34
C VAL A 902 -7.91 -40.17 28.44
N HIS A 903 -7.73 -40.92 29.53
CA HIS A 903 -6.62 -41.86 29.67
C HIS A 903 -6.70 -43.06 28.71
N GLN A 904 -7.92 -43.49 28.34
CA GLN A 904 -8.10 -44.56 27.34
C GLN A 904 -7.93 -44.09 25.89
N ALA A 905 -8.22 -42.81 25.58
CA ALA A 905 -8.04 -42.26 24.24
C ALA A 905 -6.56 -42.05 23.84
N VAL A 906 -5.65 -41.99 24.82
CA VAL A 906 -4.19 -41.83 24.59
C VAL A 906 -3.47 -43.18 24.44
N ALA A 907 -4.16 -44.31 24.64
CA ALA A 907 -3.56 -45.65 24.62
C ALA A 907 -3.82 -46.47 23.34
N LEU A 908 -4.14 -45.84 22.20
CA LEU A 908 -4.15 -46.53 20.91
C LEU A 908 -2.90 -46.19 20.10
N GLU A 909 -1.95 -47.11 20.20
CA GLU A 909 -0.77 -47.28 19.36
C GLU A 909 -1.15 -47.22 17.86
N ASN A 910 -0.49 -46.34 17.10
CA ASN A 910 -0.03 -46.59 15.71
C ASN A 910 0.65 -45.35 15.09
N VAL A 911 1.65 -44.79 15.77
CA VAL A 911 2.63 -43.93 15.11
C VAL A 911 4.00 -44.39 15.56
N SER A 912 4.84 -44.84 14.63
CA SER A 912 6.21 -45.20 15.01
C SER A 912 6.94 -43.91 15.38
N GLN A 913 7.52 -43.87 16.60
CA GLN A 913 8.26 -42.71 17.11
C GLN A 913 9.40 -42.24 16.17
N LYS A 914 9.82 -43.11 15.25
CA LYS A 914 10.84 -42.85 14.22
C LYS A 914 10.33 -41.92 13.11
N GLU A 915 9.05 -41.97 12.75
CA GLU A 915 8.45 -41.11 11.72
C GLU A 915 8.15 -39.70 12.26
N LEU A 916 7.69 -39.61 13.51
CA LEU A 916 7.46 -38.32 14.18
C LEU A 916 8.78 -37.56 14.43
N ALA A 917 9.84 -38.28 14.82
CA ALA A 917 11.17 -37.69 14.98
C ALA A 917 11.80 -37.24 13.66
N ALA A 918 11.55 -37.97 12.55
CA ALA A 918 12.02 -37.58 11.22
C ALA A 918 11.29 -36.34 10.68
N MET A 919 9.97 -36.23 10.90
CA MET A 919 9.18 -35.03 10.57
C MET A 919 9.69 -33.79 11.31
N ILE A 920 9.96 -33.91 12.62
CA ILE A 920 10.47 -32.78 13.42
C ILE A 920 11.88 -32.37 12.95
N GLN A 921 12.71 -33.33 12.52
CA GLN A 921 14.04 -33.06 11.96
C GLN A 921 13.99 -32.28 10.63
N GLU A 922 13.01 -32.55 9.76
CA GLU A 922 12.79 -31.76 8.53
C GLU A 922 12.23 -30.37 8.83
N MET A 923 11.41 -30.22 9.87
CA MET A 923 10.83 -28.93 10.28
C MET A 923 11.87 -27.92 10.81
N CYS A 924 12.98 -28.38 11.39
CA CYS A 924 14.04 -27.50 11.92
C CYS A 924 14.84 -26.73 10.85
N ILE A 925 14.64 -27.00 9.56
CA ILE A 925 15.42 -26.38 8.47
C ILE A 925 14.78 -25.07 7.94
N ILE A 926 13.53 -24.72 8.32
CA ILE A 926 12.81 -23.60 7.69
C ILE A 926 12.69 -22.39 8.63
N LYS A 927 13.60 -21.42 8.47
CA LYS A 927 13.45 -20.05 9.02
C LYS A 927 12.38 -19.30 8.23
N ASN A 928 11.13 -19.30 8.70
CA ASN A 928 10.07 -18.28 8.54
C ASN A 928 8.69 -18.95 8.51
N TRP A 929 7.97 -18.91 9.64
CA TRP A 929 6.64 -19.51 9.80
C TRP A 929 5.52 -18.53 9.41
N LYS A 930 4.54 -18.92 8.58
CA LYS A 930 3.35 -18.11 8.20
C LYS A 930 2.08 -18.96 8.14
N ALA A 931 0.90 -18.35 8.31
CA ALA A 931 -0.45 -18.97 8.36
C ALA A 931 -0.80 -19.97 7.22
N ALA A 932 -0.19 -19.86 6.03
CA ALA A 932 -0.36 -20.86 4.98
C ALA A 932 0.23 -22.25 5.36
N GLN A 933 1.19 -22.28 6.29
CA GLN A 933 1.83 -23.49 6.79
C GLN A 933 1.02 -24.14 7.93
N GLU A 934 0.17 -23.39 8.65
CA GLU A 934 -0.74 -23.95 9.66
C GLU A 934 -1.82 -24.83 9.02
N LYS A 935 -2.42 -24.35 7.93
CA LYS A 935 -3.40 -25.14 7.16
C LYS A 935 -2.75 -26.35 6.51
N TRP A 936 -1.56 -26.18 5.93
CA TRP A 936 -0.79 -27.31 5.38
C TRP A 936 -0.50 -28.36 6.45
N LEU A 937 -0.11 -27.95 7.67
CA LEU A 937 0.19 -28.85 8.78
C LEU A 937 -1.05 -29.63 9.24
N VAL A 938 -2.20 -28.98 9.36
CA VAL A 938 -3.47 -29.67 9.69
C VAL A 938 -3.83 -30.67 8.57
N ASP A 939 -3.72 -30.26 7.31
CA ASP A 939 -4.00 -31.11 6.15
C ASP A 939 -3.02 -32.30 6.05
N ASP A 940 -1.79 -32.15 6.53
CA ASP A 940 -0.74 -33.18 6.48
C ASP A 940 -0.84 -34.17 7.65
N ILE A 941 -1.14 -33.69 8.86
CA ILE A 941 -1.43 -34.54 10.04
C ILE A 941 -2.70 -35.39 9.78
N GLN A 942 -3.73 -34.81 9.13
CA GLN A 942 -4.91 -35.57 8.68
C GLN A 942 -4.56 -36.59 7.59
N ARG A 943 -3.66 -36.26 6.66
CA ARG A 943 -3.21 -37.18 5.59
C ARG A 943 -2.48 -38.40 6.12
N HIS A 944 -1.78 -38.28 7.25
CA HIS A 944 -1.07 -39.37 7.91
C HIS A 944 -1.93 -40.14 8.91
N GLY A 945 -3.24 -39.85 8.99
CA GLY A 945 -4.20 -40.61 9.80
C GLY A 945 -4.09 -40.40 11.31
N ILE A 946 -3.34 -39.38 11.74
CA ILE A 946 -3.10 -39.08 13.17
C ILE A 946 -4.36 -38.45 13.80
N ILE A 947 -5.13 -37.71 13.01
CA ILE A 947 -6.48 -37.23 13.36
C ILE A 947 -7.44 -37.51 12.20
N THR A 948 -8.65 -37.93 12.53
CA THR A 948 -9.71 -38.17 11.54
C THR A 948 -10.29 -36.86 11.03
N ALA A 949 -10.77 -36.83 9.80
CA ALA A 949 -11.43 -35.65 9.20
C ALA A 949 -12.69 -35.17 9.98
N GLU A 950 -13.19 -35.96 10.93
CA GLU A 950 -14.36 -35.65 11.78
C GLU A 950 -14.01 -34.96 13.11
N CYS A 951 -12.72 -34.71 13.40
CA CYS A 951 -12.34 -33.91 14.56
C CYS A 951 -12.82 -32.45 14.37
N GLY A 952 -13.81 -32.03 15.16
CA GLY A 952 -14.37 -30.68 15.10
C GLY A 952 -13.35 -29.58 15.45
N GLU A 953 -13.64 -28.32 15.08
CA GLU A 953 -12.75 -27.15 15.22
C GLU A 953 -12.03 -27.05 16.57
N LYS A 954 -12.70 -27.43 17.67
CA LYS A 954 -12.14 -27.37 19.03
C LYS A 954 -10.96 -28.33 19.27
N SER A 955 -10.92 -29.47 18.60
CA SER A 955 -9.82 -30.43 18.70
C SER A 955 -8.60 -29.96 17.91
N THR A 956 -8.83 -29.35 16.75
CA THR A 956 -7.78 -28.73 15.93
C THR A 956 -7.17 -27.52 16.63
N GLU A 957 -7.99 -26.71 17.29
CA GLU A 957 -7.54 -25.56 18.10
C GLU A 957 -6.69 -26.02 19.29
N PHE A 958 -7.09 -27.08 19.99
CA PHE A 958 -6.30 -27.65 21.09
C PHE A 958 -4.94 -28.20 20.65
N ILE A 959 -4.87 -28.87 19.49
CA ILE A 959 -3.62 -29.41 18.94
C ILE A 959 -2.69 -28.29 18.48
N LEU A 960 -3.23 -27.25 17.83
CA LEU A 960 -2.44 -26.08 17.44
C LEU A 960 -1.92 -25.34 18.67
N ASP A 961 -2.72 -25.18 19.72
CA ASP A 961 -2.28 -24.60 21.00
C ASP A 961 -1.19 -25.44 21.67
N PHE A 962 -1.29 -26.78 21.63
CA PHE A 962 -0.27 -27.68 22.18
C PHE A 962 1.05 -27.61 21.40
N VAL A 963 0.99 -27.59 20.06
CA VAL A 963 2.18 -27.45 19.20
C VAL A 963 2.81 -26.06 19.38
N HIS A 964 2.01 -25.01 19.47
CA HIS A 964 2.49 -23.66 19.74
C HIS A 964 3.15 -23.54 21.13
N LYS A 965 2.62 -24.24 22.13
CA LYS A 965 3.22 -24.31 23.47
C LYS A 965 4.61 -24.97 23.43
N ILE A 966 4.72 -26.14 22.81
CA ILE A 966 6.01 -26.85 22.66
C ILE A 966 7.02 -26.01 21.88
N TYR A 967 6.58 -25.34 20.81
CA TYR A 967 7.45 -24.51 19.98
C TYR A 967 7.94 -23.27 20.74
N ALA A 968 7.07 -22.63 21.52
CA ALA A 968 7.44 -21.48 22.36
C ALA A 968 8.42 -21.88 23.46
N GLU A 969 8.18 -23.01 24.15
CA GLU A 969 9.07 -23.54 25.18
C GLU A 969 10.46 -23.90 24.62
N TYR A 970 10.50 -24.53 23.44
CA TYR A 970 11.75 -24.84 22.73
C TYR A 970 12.53 -23.58 22.31
N TYR A 971 11.85 -22.57 21.76
CA TYR A 971 12.51 -21.33 21.30
C TYR A 971 13.06 -20.50 22.46
N VAL A 972 12.33 -20.45 23.58
CA VAL A 972 12.79 -19.79 24.81
C VAL A 972 14.01 -20.51 25.36
N ALA A 973 13.99 -21.85 25.45
CA ALA A 973 15.15 -22.62 25.89
C ALA A 973 16.37 -22.42 24.98
N GLN A 974 16.18 -22.44 23.65
CA GLN A 974 17.26 -22.24 22.68
C GLN A 974 17.87 -20.83 22.76
N HIS A 975 17.07 -19.79 23.02
CA HIS A 975 17.56 -18.41 23.13
C HIS A 975 18.21 -18.11 24.48
N ILE A 976 17.73 -18.72 25.57
CA ILE A 976 18.43 -18.69 26.86
C ILE A 976 19.81 -19.33 26.71
N LEU A 977 19.89 -20.50 26.04
CA LEU A 977 21.16 -21.19 25.80
C LEU A 977 22.13 -20.40 24.90
N ASN A 978 21.64 -19.76 23.84
CA ASN A 978 22.49 -18.93 22.96
C ASN A 978 23.00 -17.66 23.67
N PHE A 979 22.19 -17.08 24.58
CA PHE A 979 22.60 -15.92 25.38
C PHE A 979 23.69 -16.30 26.40
N LEU A 980 23.55 -17.48 27.03
CA LEU A 980 24.52 -18.03 27.97
C LEU A 980 25.86 -18.43 27.30
N TYR A 981 25.87 -18.68 25.99
CA TYR A 981 27.07 -19.02 25.20
C TYR A 981 27.82 -17.79 24.65
N SER A 982 27.40 -16.57 24.99
CA SER A 982 28.12 -15.36 24.57
C SER A 982 29.50 -15.33 25.24
N PRO A 983 30.62 -15.25 24.49
CA PRO A 983 31.99 -15.45 24.99
C PRO A 983 32.47 -14.45 26.06
N ASN A 984 31.63 -13.48 26.44
CA ASN A 984 31.92 -12.45 27.43
C ASN A 984 31.26 -12.68 28.81
N TYR A 985 30.56 -13.80 29.04
CA TYR A 985 29.90 -14.09 30.32
C TYR A 985 30.50 -15.34 30.99
N GLY A 986 31.14 -15.15 32.15
CA GLY A 986 31.48 -16.26 33.06
C GLY A 986 30.27 -16.57 33.95
N ILE A 987 29.62 -17.72 33.71
CA ILE A 987 28.45 -18.17 34.49
C ILE A 987 28.94 -18.83 35.78
N LYS A 988 28.37 -18.46 36.93
CA LYS A 988 28.67 -19.12 38.21
C LYS A 988 27.92 -20.45 38.32
N LYS A 989 28.51 -21.45 39.00
CA LYS A 989 27.93 -22.80 39.24
C LYS A 989 26.45 -22.75 39.67
N GLU A 990 26.11 -21.83 40.58
CA GLU A 990 24.77 -21.64 41.13
C GLU A 990 23.73 -21.13 40.10
N GLU A 991 24.16 -20.34 39.12
CA GLU A 991 23.30 -19.83 38.05
C GLU A 991 23.03 -20.94 37.01
N PHE A 992 24.05 -21.77 36.75
CA PHE A 992 23.93 -22.93 35.88
C PHE A 992 22.99 -24.00 36.46
N GLU A 993 23.07 -24.27 37.77
CA GLU A 993 22.15 -25.20 38.45
C GLU A 993 20.68 -24.74 38.40
N LYS A 994 20.42 -23.42 38.47
CA LYS A 994 19.06 -22.88 38.30
C LYS A 994 18.52 -23.11 36.89
N VAL A 995 19.35 -22.89 35.87
CA VAL A 995 18.98 -23.17 34.48
C VAL A 995 18.72 -24.66 34.27
N LEU A 996 19.55 -25.53 34.84
CA LEU A 996 19.35 -26.98 34.82
C LEU A 996 18.04 -27.41 35.50
N ASN A 997 17.70 -26.82 36.64
CA ASN A 997 16.44 -27.14 37.34
C ASN A 997 15.20 -26.67 36.55
N ILE A 998 15.30 -25.55 35.82
CA ILE A 998 14.24 -25.11 34.90
C ILE A 998 14.13 -26.06 33.70
N LEU A 999 15.25 -26.49 33.13
CA LEU A 999 15.25 -27.47 32.04
C LEU A 999 14.70 -28.83 32.49
N ARG A 1000 15.00 -29.29 33.72
CA ARG A 1000 14.41 -30.48 34.35
C ARG A 1000 12.89 -30.35 34.50
N PHE A 1001 12.42 -29.17 34.92
CA PHE A 1001 10.99 -28.88 35.03
C PHE A 1001 10.26 -28.91 33.67
N ILE A 1002 10.93 -28.45 32.61
CA ILE A 1002 10.38 -28.42 31.24
C ILE A 1002 10.42 -29.80 30.55
N ALA A 1003 11.44 -30.62 30.82
CA ALA A 1003 11.73 -31.81 30.01
C ALA A 1003 11.04 -33.13 30.43
N GLY A 1004 10.37 -33.19 31.58
CA GLY A 1004 9.56 -34.35 31.98
C GLY A 1004 10.27 -35.72 31.87
N CYS A 1005 11.26 -35.97 32.73
CA CYS A 1005 11.88 -37.24 33.17
C CYS A 1005 12.25 -38.37 32.18
N LYS A 1006 11.98 -38.33 30.86
CA LYS A 1006 12.39 -39.41 29.92
C LYS A 1006 13.23 -38.99 28.71
N ASP A 1007 13.16 -37.73 28.29
CA ASP A 1007 13.96 -37.20 27.16
C ASP A 1007 15.20 -36.39 27.59
N GLU A 1008 15.43 -36.26 28.90
CA GLU A 1008 16.52 -35.45 29.48
C GLU A 1008 17.91 -35.84 28.97
N PHE A 1009 18.20 -37.13 28.83
CA PHE A 1009 19.56 -37.60 28.50
C PHE A 1009 19.95 -37.41 27.03
N LYS A 1010 19.02 -37.58 26.07
CA LYS A 1010 19.34 -37.44 24.64
C LYS A 1010 19.55 -35.98 24.24
N PHE A 1011 18.79 -35.06 24.85
CA PHE A 1011 18.92 -33.63 24.60
C PHE A 1011 20.25 -33.10 25.15
N ILE A 1012 20.58 -33.46 26.41
CA ILE A 1012 21.84 -33.08 27.04
C ILE A 1012 23.04 -33.69 26.28
N HIS A 1013 22.95 -34.95 25.83
CA HIS A 1013 24.02 -35.61 25.07
C HIS A 1013 24.31 -34.94 23.71
N LYS A 1014 23.27 -34.62 22.91
CA LYS A 1014 23.45 -33.94 21.61
C LYS A 1014 23.99 -32.51 21.78
N PHE A 1015 23.61 -31.84 22.86
CA PHE A 1015 24.10 -30.52 23.20
C PHE A 1015 25.59 -30.54 23.59
N LEU A 1016 26.01 -31.51 24.41
CA LEU A 1016 27.42 -31.67 24.81
C LEU A 1016 28.35 -31.98 23.62
N LEU A 1017 27.88 -32.80 22.67
CA LEU A 1017 28.63 -33.07 21.43
C LEU A 1017 28.74 -31.84 20.52
N SER A 1018 27.73 -30.97 20.50
CA SER A 1018 27.77 -29.69 19.76
C SER A 1018 28.68 -28.66 20.43
N ALA A 1019 28.76 -28.67 21.77
CA ALA A 1019 29.60 -27.78 22.56
C ALA A 1019 31.09 -28.16 22.48
N ALA A 1020 31.40 -29.46 22.46
CA ALA A 1020 32.77 -29.98 22.35
C ALA A 1020 33.39 -29.81 20.95
N GLY A 1021 32.59 -29.48 19.93
CA GLY A 1021 33.04 -29.29 18.54
C GLY A 1021 33.37 -27.85 18.15
N SER A 1022 33.32 -26.87 19.08
CA SER A 1022 33.70 -25.49 18.78
C SER A 1022 35.12 -25.18 19.26
N ASP A 1023 36.00 -24.77 18.35
CA ASP A 1023 37.43 -24.50 18.60
C ASP A 1023 37.71 -23.33 19.58
N ASP A 1024 36.68 -22.61 20.05
CA ASP A 1024 36.76 -21.48 20.98
C ASP A 1024 36.16 -21.78 22.37
N ALA A 1025 36.11 -23.05 22.78
CA ALA A 1025 35.61 -23.41 24.11
C ALA A 1025 36.58 -22.96 25.23
N ASN A 1026 36.10 -22.10 26.12
CA ASN A 1026 36.86 -21.59 27.27
C ASN A 1026 36.96 -22.71 28.34
N ASP A 1027 38.15 -23.27 28.57
CA ASP A 1027 38.40 -24.48 29.39
C ASP A 1027 37.73 -24.47 30.78
N GLY A 1028 37.59 -23.29 31.40
CA GLY A 1028 36.98 -23.15 32.73
C GLY A 1028 35.47 -23.41 32.79
N ILE A 1029 34.73 -23.12 31.71
CA ILE A 1029 33.29 -23.40 31.64
C ILE A 1029 33.08 -24.91 31.45
N PHE A 1030 33.93 -25.54 30.65
CA PHE A 1030 33.85 -26.97 30.38
C PHE A 1030 34.12 -27.82 31.63
N GLU A 1031 35.10 -27.43 32.45
CA GLU A 1031 35.39 -28.11 33.73
C GLU A 1031 34.30 -27.89 34.79
N THR A 1032 33.72 -26.69 34.86
CA THR A 1032 32.57 -26.43 35.77
C THR A 1032 31.34 -27.25 35.35
N MET A 1033 31.09 -27.39 34.04
CA MET A 1033 30.00 -28.23 33.52
C MET A 1033 30.25 -29.71 33.77
N LYS A 1034 31.50 -30.19 33.62
CA LYS A 1034 31.88 -31.56 33.97
C LYS A 1034 31.60 -31.87 35.43
N GLU A 1035 32.06 -31.04 36.38
CA GLU A 1035 31.86 -31.29 37.81
C GLU A 1035 30.38 -31.38 38.19
N VAL A 1036 29.55 -30.43 37.73
CA VAL A 1036 28.11 -30.42 38.04
C VAL A 1036 27.40 -31.63 37.43
N ILE A 1037 27.77 -32.03 36.21
CA ILE A 1037 27.17 -33.20 35.54
C ILE A 1037 27.61 -34.49 36.24
N PHE A 1038 28.88 -34.62 36.64
CA PHE A 1038 29.40 -35.81 37.32
C PHE A 1038 28.78 -36.00 38.70
N GLU A 1039 28.63 -34.94 39.49
CA GLU A 1039 27.97 -34.97 40.81
C GLU A 1039 26.50 -35.40 40.69
N ASN A 1040 25.77 -34.84 39.73
CA ASN A 1040 24.36 -35.16 39.51
C ASN A 1040 24.13 -36.55 38.89
N MET A 1041 25.10 -37.08 38.13
CA MET A 1041 25.01 -38.42 37.54
C MET A 1041 25.26 -39.54 38.57
N ILE A 1042 26.09 -39.30 39.58
CA ILE A 1042 26.33 -40.26 40.67
C ILE A 1042 25.06 -40.48 41.51
N ASP A 1043 24.30 -39.41 41.76
CA ASP A 1043 23.03 -39.50 42.48
C ASP A 1043 21.95 -40.24 41.66
N LEU A 1044 21.90 -39.99 40.35
CA LEU A 1044 20.99 -40.70 39.42
C LEU A 1044 21.33 -42.18 39.22
N GLN A 1045 22.63 -42.55 39.25
CA GLN A 1045 23.08 -43.94 39.15
C GLN A 1045 22.72 -44.74 40.41
N ARG A 1046 22.72 -44.09 41.58
CA ARG A 1046 22.25 -44.71 42.83
C ARG A 1046 20.76 -45.06 42.80
N ASP A 1047 19.95 -44.26 42.12
CA ASP A 1047 18.49 -44.44 42.08
C ASP A 1047 18.02 -45.48 41.03
N MET A 1048 18.87 -45.89 40.08
CA MET A 1048 18.45 -46.71 38.92
C MET A 1048 19.35 -47.91 38.57
N ASN A 1049 19.73 -48.69 39.58
CA ASN A 1049 20.69 -49.80 39.47
C ASN A 1049 20.28 -51.06 38.64
N ASN A 1050 19.30 -51.01 37.73
CA ASN A 1050 18.90 -52.20 36.94
C ASN A 1050 18.56 -51.90 35.45
N ASN A 1051 19.12 -50.83 34.85
CA ASN A 1051 18.80 -50.48 33.46
C ASN A 1051 19.95 -50.80 32.48
N GLN A 1052 19.76 -51.85 31.66
CA GLN A 1052 20.69 -52.31 30.62
C GLN A 1052 21.11 -51.19 29.65
N TYR A 1053 20.22 -50.23 29.39
CA TYR A 1053 20.47 -49.10 28.50
C TYR A 1053 21.57 -48.15 29.01
N LEU A 1054 21.75 -48.08 30.34
CA LEU A 1054 22.80 -47.25 30.95
C LEU A 1054 24.18 -47.92 30.85
N ASN A 1055 24.23 -49.25 30.86
CA ASN A 1055 25.48 -49.98 30.68
C ASN A 1055 26.00 -49.86 29.23
N ASP A 1056 25.08 -49.90 28.26
CA ASP A 1056 25.41 -49.69 26.85
C ASP A 1056 25.87 -48.24 26.60
N PHE A 1057 25.27 -47.26 27.30
CA PHE A 1057 25.70 -45.85 27.26
C PHE A 1057 27.06 -45.61 27.92
N TRP A 1058 27.37 -46.28 29.04
CA TRP A 1058 28.70 -46.20 29.67
C TRP A 1058 29.81 -46.82 28.81
N ALA A 1059 29.50 -47.85 28.03
CA ALA A 1059 30.43 -48.45 27.08
C ALA A 1059 30.69 -47.59 25.83
N GLU A 1060 29.84 -46.59 25.56
CA GLU A 1060 29.96 -45.67 24.42
C GLU A 1060 30.67 -44.36 24.80
N ILE A 1061 30.66 -43.99 26.09
CA ILE A 1061 31.39 -42.83 26.65
C ILE A 1061 32.84 -43.16 27.04
N LEU A 1062 33.11 -44.35 27.59
CA LEU A 1062 34.47 -44.87 27.83
C LEU A 1062 35.18 -45.17 26.51
#